data_AF-A0AA38J4J2-F1
#
_entry.id   AF-A0AA38J4J2-F1
#
_cell.length_a   1.000
_cell.length_b   1.000
_cell.length_c   1.000
_cell.angle_alpha   90.00
_cell.angle_beta   90.00
_cell.angle_gamma   90.00
#
_symmetry.space_group_name_H-M   'P 1'
#
loop_
_entity.id
_entity.type
_entity.pdbx_description
1 polymer ?
#
loop_
_entity_poly.entity_id
_entity_poly.type
_entity_poly.pdbx_seq_one_letter_code
_entity_poly.pdbx_strand_id
1 'polypeptide(L)'
;MHLFKKYPKFLKFTCLATVSCGAGWLYYQVQTTKKILHNALDTSILNVVEPTVVERPASEDFLFIHMTTDTGHNSALSDFWKSLKYSFAKRLLTLANSENEFIRKKAVRQLSKIKNLENWQCSQLSSMIDPRTAVGLARTPDSDLRLFPSPPIRYLVHTHDMIIDLVKDLLVKLHATSQHPCMGYFVSKVFADVDVMEEYADEYSPFELKKYIQSSEEILPMCLESLLHHASVGDYAKDIAALNGLPLLMEIHNRFKENHTVTATICRIISYLSMHKELLNELYITGWITILAQWVKHDDVRISIPAAKALANLDADENVVYLQRLYPLHPSTRSVSDVGVDVVFVHGLLGGVFFTWRQRKRNQNPMGFLGKRGIPETFTQNEDVCSVHKKYPKSHPKIHSTSNPEIKEFVDDLEQHLSYETECRDYDVVWEDIPTKTNDNALGPYCCSPNKFYCIKKGEDCVTNCWPKDWLAQDCDYLRIIGVNYETNLSLWTPICPDEKVKTLEERSDELIEQLAQVGVGKRPIVWVTHSMGGLIVKRLLNKASESNDEQIKNMFGNTKGIVFYSTPHVGSSVAKFNQASALVIWPSVEVQELQKHSPLLLDIHQNFLELLKKHPMKVITFVETEPTIVSAMKFKFLVVEPDSGNPGYGEYYEIPLDHLGICKPASRYSFLYQKVLHLIKDVLTDMEYKM
;
A
#
# COMPACT_ATOMS: atom_id res chain seq x y z
N MET A 1 20.14 -73.67 -9.89
CA MET A 1 19.16 -73.89 -10.99
C MET A 1 18.37 -75.21 -10.87
N HIS A 2 18.31 -75.87 -9.70
CA HIS A 2 17.59 -77.14 -9.50
C HIS A 2 16.21 -76.99 -8.82
N LEU A 3 15.95 -75.87 -8.12
CA LEU A 3 14.65 -75.57 -7.50
C LEU A 3 13.57 -75.13 -8.51
N PHE A 4 13.96 -74.41 -9.57
CA PHE A 4 13.02 -73.85 -10.54
C PHE A 4 12.36 -74.89 -11.46
N LYS A 5 12.96 -76.08 -11.63
CA LYS A 5 12.36 -77.19 -12.40
C LYS A 5 11.28 -77.95 -11.65
N LYS A 6 11.20 -77.84 -10.31
CA LYS A 6 10.32 -78.69 -9.48
C LYS A 6 8.94 -78.08 -9.20
N TYR A 7 8.77 -76.76 -9.36
CA TYR A 7 7.50 -76.07 -9.06
C TYR A 7 7.16 -74.94 -10.05
N PRO A 8 6.85 -75.27 -11.33
CA PRO A 8 6.52 -74.26 -12.35
C PRO A 8 5.26 -73.46 -12.03
N LYS A 9 4.34 -74.02 -11.24
CA LYS A 9 3.12 -73.31 -10.78
C LYS A 9 3.44 -72.22 -9.75
N PHE A 10 4.43 -72.44 -8.88
CA PHE A 10 4.83 -71.45 -7.87
C PHE A 10 5.47 -70.23 -8.53
N LEU A 11 6.34 -70.44 -9.52
CA LEU A 11 6.96 -69.35 -10.29
C LEU A 11 5.93 -68.51 -11.06
N LYS A 12 4.93 -69.18 -11.67
CA LYS A 12 3.82 -68.48 -12.33
C LYS A 12 3.00 -67.67 -11.34
N PHE A 13 2.74 -68.19 -10.15
CA PHE A 13 1.98 -67.48 -9.12
C PHE A 13 2.74 -66.28 -8.57
N THR A 14 4.05 -66.41 -8.32
CA THR A 14 4.88 -65.29 -7.87
C THR A 14 5.03 -64.23 -8.95
N CYS A 15 5.18 -64.60 -10.23
CA CYS A 15 5.18 -63.63 -11.33
C CYS A 15 3.82 -62.95 -11.51
N LEU A 16 2.72 -63.68 -11.37
CA LEU A 16 1.39 -63.09 -11.48
C LEU A 16 1.13 -62.11 -10.32
N ALA A 17 1.54 -62.48 -9.10
CA ALA A 17 1.42 -61.65 -7.91
C ALA A 17 2.27 -60.38 -8.00
N THR A 18 3.52 -60.47 -8.48
CA THR A 18 4.38 -59.28 -8.67
C THR A 18 3.84 -58.37 -9.77
N VAL A 19 3.31 -58.93 -10.86
CA VAL A 19 2.66 -58.15 -11.93
C VAL A 19 1.37 -57.51 -11.43
N SER A 20 0.53 -58.22 -10.68
CA SER A 20 -0.73 -57.66 -10.15
C SER A 20 -0.49 -56.60 -9.06
N CYS A 21 0.48 -56.81 -8.17
CA CYS A 21 0.87 -55.80 -7.18
C CYS A 21 1.54 -54.60 -7.85
N GLY A 22 2.37 -54.82 -8.88
CA GLY A 22 2.96 -53.75 -9.68
C GLY A 22 1.91 -52.95 -10.44
N ALA A 23 0.94 -53.60 -11.08
CA ALA A 23 -0.17 -52.95 -11.78
C ALA A 23 -1.12 -52.21 -10.83
N GLY A 24 -1.42 -52.79 -9.65
CA GLY A 24 -2.22 -52.14 -8.61
C GLY A 24 -1.52 -50.93 -8.01
N TRP A 25 -0.21 -51.02 -7.77
CA TRP A 25 0.61 -49.88 -7.32
C TRP A 25 0.68 -48.80 -8.39
N LEU A 26 0.88 -49.16 -9.66
CA LEU A 26 0.87 -48.22 -10.79
C LEU A 26 -0.49 -47.53 -10.92
N TYR A 27 -1.58 -48.28 -10.81
CA TYR A 27 -2.95 -47.74 -10.83
C TYR A 27 -3.19 -46.78 -9.66
N TYR A 28 -2.75 -47.14 -8.46
CA TYR A 28 -2.83 -46.28 -7.28
C TYR A 28 -2.02 -44.99 -7.48
N GLN A 29 -0.81 -45.07 -8.01
CA GLN A 29 -0.01 -43.89 -8.34
C GLN A 29 -0.71 -43.02 -9.39
N VAL A 30 -1.23 -43.61 -10.48
CA VAL A 30 -1.98 -42.88 -11.52
C VAL A 30 -3.21 -42.17 -10.95
N GLN A 31 -3.97 -42.82 -10.05
CA GLN A 31 -5.15 -42.21 -9.43
C GLN A 31 -4.78 -41.11 -8.43
N THR A 32 -3.74 -41.33 -7.62
CA THR A 32 -3.26 -40.32 -6.66
C THR A 32 -2.70 -39.12 -7.40
N THR A 33 -1.94 -39.36 -8.46
CA THR A 33 -1.46 -38.36 -9.40
C THR A 33 -2.61 -37.62 -10.08
N LYS A 34 -3.64 -38.31 -10.58
CA LYS A 34 -4.82 -37.68 -11.18
C LYS A 34 -5.53 -36.77 -10.18
N LYS A 35 -5.65 -37.19 -8.91
CA LYS A 35 -6.26 -36.39 -7.85
C LYS A 35 -5.43 -35.15 -7.49
N ILE A 36 -4.11 -35.28 -7.42
CA ILE A 36 -3.18 -34.15 -7.19
C ILE A 36 -3.22 -33.19 -8.40
N LEU A 37 -3.21 -33.73 -9.61
CA LEU A 37 -3.27 -32.97 -10.85
C LEU A 37 -4.61 -32.23 -10.98
N HIS A 38 -5.73 -32.85 -10.60
CA HIS A 38 -7.03 -32.20 -10.63
C HIS A 38 -7.20 -31.14 -9.54
N ASN A 39 -6.56 -31.33 -8.38
CA ASN A 39 -6.52 -30.33 -7.31
C ASN A 39 -5.53 -29.17 -7.60
N ALA A 40 -4.51 -29.41 -8.43
CA ALA A 40 -3.53 -28.40 -8.82
C ALA A 40 -3.86 -27.71 -10.15
N LEU A 41 -4.57 -28.38 -11.06
CA LEU A 41 -4.89 -27.93 -12.42
C LEU A 41 -6.39 -27.86 -12.64
N ASP A 42 -6.88 -26.65 -12.90
CA ASP A 42 -8.18 -26.45 -13.52
C ASP A 42 -8.06 -26.75 -15.03
N THR A 43 -8.36 -27.99 -15.42
CA THR A 43 -8.23 -28.48 -16.81
C THR A 43 -9.19 -27.81 -17.79
N SER A 44 -10.14 -26.99 -17.32
CA SER A 44 -11.05 -26.23 -18.18
C SER A 44 -10.32 -25.37 -19.21
N ILE A 45 -9.16 -24.80 -18.88
CA ILE A 45 -8.40 -23.92 -19.80
C ILE A 45 -7.85 -24.70 -21.00
N LEU A 46 -7.40 -25.94 -20.76
CA LEU A 46 -6.77 -26.76 -21.79
C LEU A 46 -7.78 -27.28 -22.81
N ASN A 47 -9.07 -27.28 -22.46
CA ASN A 47 -10.17 -27.68 -23.33
C ASN A 47 -10.79 -26.50 -24.10
N VAL A 48 -10.48 -25.25 -23.73
CA VAL A 48 -11.08 -24.03 -24.32
C VAL A 48 -10.38 -23.57 -25.60
N VAL A 49 -9.19 -24.12 -25.89
CA VAL A 49 -8.43 -23.76 -27.09
C VAL A 49 -8.30 -25.00 -27.97
N GLU A 50 -9.21 -25.14 -28.95
CA GLU A 50 -8.86 -25.86 -30.18
C GLU A 50 -7.64 -25.14 -30.79
N PRO A 51 -6.59 -25.86 -31.19
CA PRO A 51 -5.35 -25.23 -31.65
C PRO A 51 -5.61 -24.55 -33.01
N THR A 52 -5.88 -23.24 -32.99
CA THR A 52 -5.66 -22.42 -34.17
C THR A 52 -4.15 -22.30 -34.36
N VAL A 53 -3.68 -22.97 -35.41
CA VAL A 53 -2.28 -22.99 -35.83
C VAL A 53 -1.89 -21.57 -36.22
N VAL A 54 -1.19 -20.87 -35.33
CA VAL A 54 -0.40 -19.70 -35.70
C VAL A 54 0.91 -20.24 -36.26
N GLU A 55 1.06 -20.19 -37.58
CA GLU A 55 2.32 -20.51 -38.25
C GLU A 55 3.43 -19.60 -37.70
N ARG A 56 4.41 -20.20 -37.03
CA ARG A 56 5.72 -19.60 -36.78
C ARG A 56 6.77 -20.34 -37.62
N PRO A 57 7.78 -19.63 -38.12
CA PRO A 57 8.77 -20.20 -39.03
C PRO A 57 9.60 -21.28 -38.32
N ALA A 58 9.90 -22.33 -39.07
CA ALA A 58 10.59 -23.53 -38.65
C ALA A 58 12.06 -23.27 -38.23
N SER A 59 12.59 -24.22 -37.45
CA SER A 59 13.90 -24.30 -36.75
C SER A 59 13.85 -23.76 -35.31
N GLU A 60 14.04 -24.51 -34.23
CA GLU A 60 14.72 -25.80 -34.03
C GLU A 60 14.01 -26.68 -32.97
N ASP A 61 13.96 -27.97 -33.27
CA ASP A 61 13.94 -29.16 -32.41
C ASP A 61 12.87 -29.35 -31.31
N PHE A 62 11.78 -30.01 -31.73
CA PHE A 62 10.93 -30.82 -30.86
C PHE A 62 11.69 -32.08 -30.37
N LEU A 63 12.04 -32.07 -29.09
CA LEU A 63 12.08 -33.18 -28.13
C LEU A 63 12.39 -34.60 -28.67
N PHE A 64 13.68 -34.96 -28.76
CA PHE A 64 14.09 -36.37 -28.68
C PHE A 64 14.14 -36.81 -27.21
N ILE A 65 13.17 -37.64 -26.80
CA ILE A 65 13.24 -38.37 -25.53
C ILE A 65 14.16 -39.59 -25.76
N HIS A 66 15.44 -39.47 -25.40
CA HIS A 66 16.28 -40.65 -25.16
C HIS A 66 16.05 -41.13 -23.72
N MET A 67 15.26 -42.20 -23.56
CA MET A 67 15.20 -42.96 -22.31
C MET A 67 16.43 -43.85 -22.21
N THR A 68 17.44 -43.46 -21.44
CA THR A 68 18.43 -44.40 -20.93
C THR A 68 17.91 -44.99 -19.62
N THR A 69 17.53 -46.26 -19.67
CA THR A 69 17.17 -47.04 -18.49
C THR A 69 18.46 -47.40 -17.74
N ASP A 70 18.64 -46.86 -16.55
CA ASP A 70 19.44 -47.57 -15.55
C ASP A 70 18.85 -47.42 -14.15
N THR A 71 18.91 -48.53 -13.42
CA THR A 71 18.14 -48.80 -12.20
C THR A 71 18.74 -48.12 -10.96
N GLY A 72 17.97 -47.24 -10.32
CA GLY A 72 18.27 -46.68 -9.00
C GLY A 72 17.06 -45.94 -8.43
N HIS A 73 16.59 -46.35 -7.25
CA HIS A 73 15.32 -45.96 -6.64
C HIS A 73 15.05 -44.44 -6.54
N ASN A 74 13.81 -44.02 -6.86
CA ASN A 74 13.17 -42.71 -6.61
C ASN A 74 13.69 -41.43 -7.33
N SER A 75 14.77 -41.46 -8.10
CA SER A 75 15.21 -40.27 -8.88
C SER A 75 14.42 -40.07 -10.18
N ALA A 76 14.21 -41.13 -10.97
CA ALA A 76 13.62 -41.04 -12.31
C ALA A 76 12.19 -40.47 -12.32
N LEU A 77 11.36 -40.82 -11.33
CA LEU A 77 10.03 -40.24 -11.18
C LEU A 77 10.12 -38.77 -10.80
N SER A 78 11.01 -38.39 -9.88
CA SER A 78 11.25 -36.99 -9.52
C SER A 78 11.71 -36.17 -10.73
N ASP A 79 12.60 -36.71 -11.56
CA ASP A 79 13.13 -36.03 -12.74
C ASP A 79 12.08 -35.93 -13.85
N PHE A 80 11.27 -36.97 -14.05
CA PHE A 80 10.08 -36.92 -14.89
C PHE A 80 9.09 -35.84 -14.40
N TRP A 81 8.82 -35.77 -13.10
CA TRP A 81 7.95 -34.76 -12.49
C TRP A 81 8.48 -33.34 -12.68
N LYS A 82 9.80 -33.13 -12.53
CA LYS A 82 10.46 -31.84 -12.79
C LYS A 82 10.36 -31.44 -14.26
N SER A 83 10.59 -32.39 -15.18
CA SER A 83 10.48 -32.17 -16.63
C SER A 83 9.04 -31.82 -17.04
N LEU A 84 8.05 -32.52 -16.50
CA LEU A 84 6.64 -32.25 -16.76
C LEU A 84 6.21 -30.87 -16.21
N LYS A 85 6.61 -30.53 -14.98
CA LYS A 85 6.35 -29.20 -14.38
C LYS A 85 6.92 -28.09 -15.25
N TYR A 86 8.14 -28.29 -15.74
CA TYR A 86 8.82 -27.32 -16.60
C TYR A 86 8.14 -27.17 -17.97
N SER A 87 7.77 -28.29 -18.60
CA SER A 87 7.00 -28.29 -19.85
C SER A 87 5.65 -27.58 -19.68
N PHE A 88 4.99 -27.80 -18.55
CA PHE A 88 3.73 -27.13 -18.21
C PHE A 88 3.93 -25.62 -18.00
N ALA A 89 4.98 -25.20 -17.27
CA ALA A 89 5.32 -23.80 -17.08
C ALA A 89 5.58 -23.08 -18.43
N LYS A 90 6.27 -23.73 -19.38
CA LYS A 90 6.43 -23.20 -20.75
C LYS A 90 5.10 -22.99 -21.45
N ARG A 91 4.21 -23.97 -21.38
CA ARG A 91 2.87 -23.88 -22.01
C ARG A 91 2.04 -22.75 -21.39
N LEU A 92 2.08 -22.60 -20.06
CA LEU A 92 1.43 -21.48 -19.39
C LEU A 92 2.00 -20.13 -19.81
N LEU A 93 3.31 -20.03 -20.01
CA LEU A 93 3.94 -18.81 -20.50
C LEU A 93 3.52 -18.47 -21.94
N THR A 94 3.34 -19.48 -22.79
CA THR A 94 2.73 -19.29 -24.11
C THR A 94 1.29 -18.78 -24.01
N LEU A 95 0.50 -19.32 -23.06
CA LEU A 95 -0.89 -18.89 -22.82
C LEU A 95 -0.97 -17.49 -22.17
N ALA A 96 0.04 -17.08 -21.40
CA ALA A 96 0.15 -15.73 -20.85
C ALA A 96 0.29 -14.65 -21.95
N ASN A 97 0.72 -15.05 -23.15
CA ASN A 97 0.80 -14.21 -24.34
C ASN A 97 -0.44 -14.27 -25.25
N SER A 98 -1.52 -14.95 -24.83
CA SER A 98 -2.77 -15.02 -25.61
C SER A 98 -3.42 -13.63 -25.81
N GLU A 99 -4.16 -13.42 -26.89
CA GLU A 99 -4.98 -12.20 -27.05
C GLU A 99 -6.20 -12.17 -26.11
N ASN A 100 -6.62 -13.32 -25.57
CA ASN A 100 -7.74 -13.41 -24.65
C ASN A 100 -7.31 -13.08 -23.21
N GLU A 101 -7.86 -11.99 -22.65
CA GLU A 101 -7.56 -11.52 -21.30
C GLU A 101 -7.82 -12.54 -20.20
N PHE A 102 -8.93 -13.27 -20.29
CA PHE A 102 -9.28 -14.28 -19.30
C PHE A 102 -8.25 -15.41 -19.29
N ILE A 103 -7.85 -15.90 -20.47
CA ILE A 103 -6.83 -16.95 -20.61
C ILE A 103 -5.49 -16.45 -20.07
N ARG A 104 -5.06 -15.24 -20.44
CA ARG A 104 -3.81 -14.64 -19.94
C ARG A 104 -3.78 -14.55 -18.43
N LYS A 105 -4.78 -13.89 -17.82
CA LYS A 105 -4.87 -13.71 -16.36
C LYS A 105 -4.83 -15.05 -15.64
N LYS A 106 -5.57 -16.05 -16.16
CA LYS A 106 -5.59 -17.39 -15.59
C LYS A 106 -4.25 -18.11 -15.74
N ALA A 107 -3.59 -17.98 -16.89
CA ALA A 107 -2.26 -18.57 -17.12
C ALA A 107 -1.19 -17.99 -16.19
N VAL A 108 -1.14 -16.67 -16.02
CA VAL A 108 -0.23 -15.98 -15.08
C VAL A 108 -0.46 -16.46 -13.64
N ARG A 109 -1.74 -16.55 -13.21
CA ARG A 109 -2.10 -17.07 -11.88
C ARG A 109 -1.69 -18.52 -11.66
N GLN A 110 -1.74 -19.36 -12.69
CA GLN A 110 -1.28 -20.74 -12.57
C GLN A 110 0.25 -20.82 -12.58
N LEU A 111 0.91 -19.97 -13.35
CA LEU A 111 2.37 -19.90 -13.41
C LEU A 111 2.98 -19.52 -12.06
N SER A 112 2.40 -18.54 -11.35
CA SER A 112 2.87 -18.13 -10.02
C SER A 112 2.72 -19.23 -8.96
N LYS A 113 1.77 -20.16 -9.13
CA LYS A 113 1.54 -21.29 -8.20
C LYS A 113 2.55 -22.41 -8.36
N ILE A 114 3.32 -22.45 -9.45
CA ILE A 114 4.32 -23.49 -9.69
C ILE A 114 5.52 -23.24 -8.77
N LYS A 115 5.63 -24.04 -7.71
CA LYS A 115 6.75 -24.00 -6.76
C LYS A 115 7.83 -25.02 -7.12
N ASN A 116 9.06 -24.76 -6.65
CA ASN A 116 10.23 -25.64 -6.73
C ASN A 116 10.74 -25.89 -8.16
N LEU A 117 10.77 -24.84 -8.99
CA LEU A 117 11.53 -24.85 -10.24
C LEU A 117 13.03 -24.72 -9.94
N GLU A 118 13.85 -25.44 -10.72
CA GLU A 118 15.31 -25.34 -10.64
C GLU A 118 15.80 -23.98 -11.19
N ASN A 119 16.96 -23.51 -10.72
CA ASN A 119 17.46 -22.17 -11.08
C ASN A 119 17.60 -21.98 -12.61
N TRP A 120 18.10 -22.99 -13.32
CA TRP A 120 18.23 -22.92 -14.79
C TRP A 120 16.85 -22.88 -15.49
N GLN A 121 15.84 -23.55 -14.91
CA GLN A 121 14.46 -23.52 -15.43
C GLN A 121 13.86 -22.13 -15.26
N CYS A 122 14.04 -21.51 -14.09
CA CYS A 122 13.61 -20.13 -13.84
C CYS A 122 14.35 -19.15 -14.77
N SER A 123 15.66 -19.31 -14.97
CA SER A 123 16.44 -18.47 -15.87
C SER A 123 15.96 -18.57 -17.32
N GLN A 124 15.69 -19.77 -17.83
CA GLN A 124 15.17 -19.96 -19.18
C GLN A 124 13.73 -19.45 -19.34
N LEU A 125 12.88 -19.56 -18.31
CA LEU A 125 11.55 -18.94 -18.33
C LEU A 125 11.65 -17.41 -18.29
N SER A 126 12.56 -16.87 -17.49
CA SER A 126 12.81 -15.44 -17.38
C SER A 126 13.19 -14.81 -18.72
N SER A 127 14.03 -15.47 -19.52
CA SER A 127 14.38 -15.00 -20.86
C SER A 127 13.22 -15.01 -21.86
N MET A 128 12.14 -15.75 -21.56
CA MET A 128 10.95 -15.85 -22.42
C MET A 128 9.80 -14.95 -21.95
N ILE A 129 9.89 -14.38 -20.74
CA ILE A 129 8.85 -13.51 -20.20
C ILE A 129 8.90 -12.15 -20.90
N ASP A 130 7.74 -11.73 -21.40
CA ASP A 130 7.52 -10.40 -21.95
C ASP A 130 7.18 -9.38 -20.84
N PRO A 131 7.33 -8.06 -21.09
CA PRO A 131 7.09 -7.02 -20.10
C PRO A 131 5.71 -7.06 -19.45
N ARG A 132 4.66 -7.39 -20.23
CA ARG A 132 3.29 -7.47 -19.73
C ARG A 132 3.12 -8.66 -18.79
N THR A 133 3.60 -9.84 -19.19
CA THR A 133 3.58 -11.02 -18.32
C THR A 133 4.39 -10.79 -17.04
N ALA A 134 5.52 -10.08 -17.13
CA ALA A 134 6.32 -9.71 -15.96
C ALA A 134 5.51 -8.87 -14.96
N VAL A 135 4.83 -7.82 -15.41
CA VAL A 135 3.95 -7.02 -14.53
C VAL A 135 2.82 -7.87 -13.95
N GLY A 136 2.19 -8.73 -14.77
CA GLY A 136 1.15 -9.64 -14.30
C GLY A 136 1.64 -10.59 -13.20
N LEU A 137 2.84 -11.15 -13.35
CA LEU A 137 3.49 -11.98 -12.34
C LEU A 137 3.85 -11.18 -11.09
N ALA A 138 4.35 -9.94 -11.24
CA ALA A 138 4.69 -9.07 -10.12
C ALA A 138 3.45 -8.70 -9.29
N ARG A 139 2.30 -8.55 -9.96
CA ARG A 139 1.00 -8.32 -9.34
C ARG A 139 0.25 -9.60 -8.96
N THR A 140 0.91 -10.76 -8.94
CA THR A 140 0.29 -12.00 -8.45
C THR A 140 0.95 -12.42 -7.15
N PRO A 141 0.19 -12.74 -6.09
CA PRO A 141 0.77 -13.22 -4.84
C PRO A 141 1.59 -14.49 -5.07
N ASP A 142 2.60 -14.70 -4.23
CA ASP A 142 3.49 -15.87 -4.24
C ASP A 142 4.34 -16.07 -5.51
N SER A 143 4.43 -15.08 -6.40
CA SER A 143 5.31 -15.17 -7.57
C SER A 143 6.78 -15.31 -7.19
N ASP A 144 7.49 -16.23 -7.87
CA ASP A 144 8.91 -16.50 -7.68
C ASP A 144 9.76 -15.41 -8.33
N LEU A 145 10.53 -14.68 -7.52
CA LEU A 145 11.37 -13.57 -7.96
C LEU A 145 12.45 -14.00 -8.97
N ARG A 146 12.80 -15.30 -9.03
CA ARG A 146 13.77 -15.84 -9.98
C ARG A 146 13.24 -15.90 -11.42
N LEU A 147 11.93 -15.72 -11.63
CA LEU A 147 11.33 -15.63 -12.96
C LEU A 147 11.55 -14.26 -13.61
N PHE A 148 11.97 -13.25 -12.85
CA PHE A 148 12.21 -11.91 -13.35
C PHE A 148 13.66 -11.75 -13.80
N PRO A 149 13.92 -11.01 -14.89
CA PRO A 149 15.29 -10.80 -15.35
C PRO A 149 16.07 -10.07 -14.26
N SER A 150 17.32 -10.49 -14.03
CA SER A 150 18.21 -9.74 -13.14
C SER A 150 18.46 -8.35 -13.75
N PRO A 151 18.45 -7.27 -12.94
CA PRO A 151 18.79 -5.95 -13.43
C PRO A 151 20.14 -5.98 -14.14
N PRO A 152 20.30 -5.29 -15.28
CA PRO A 152 21.56 -5.28 -16.01
C PRO A 152 22.67 -4.75 -15.11
N ILE A 153 23.65 -5.60 -14.80
CA ILE A 153 24.83 -5.21 -14.02
C ILE A 153 25.71 -4.35 -14.93
N ARG A 154 25.82 -3.06 -14.63
CA ARG A 154 26.79 -2.19 -15.27
C ARG A 154 28.09 -2.28 -14.48
N TYR A 155 29.17 -2.73 -15.12
CA TYR A 155 30.51 -2.79 -14.54
C TYR A 155 31.18 -1.41 -14.45
N LEU A 156 30.41 -0.34 -14.30
CA LEU A 156 30.94 1.01 -14.25
C LEU A 156 31.29 1.34 -12.79
N VAL A 157 32.58 1.48 -12.50
CA VAL A 157 33.08 1.95 -11.21
C VAL A 157 32.92 3.47 -11.16
N HIS A 158 31.71 3.97 -10.94
CA HIS A 158 31.50 5.40 -10.71
C HIS A 158 31.86 5.77 -9.27
N THR A 159 32.70 6.80 -9.08
CA THR A 159 32.88 7.41 -7.75
C THR A 159 31.60 8.15 -7.33
N HIS A 160 31.50 8.54 -6.05
CA HIS A 160 30.32 9.29 -5.57
C HIS A 160 30.16 10.61 -6.35
N ASP A 161 31.28 11.29 -6.59
CA ASP A 161 31.32 12.57 -7.32
C ASP A 161 30.90 12.39 -8.78
N MET A 162 31.32 11.31 -9.45
CA MET A 162 30.88 11.01 -10.81
C MET A 162 29.36 10.80 -10.90
N ILE A 163 28.74 10.18 -9.90
CA ILE A 163 27.27 10.04 -9.86
C ILE A 163 26.61 11.40 -9.69
N ILE A 164 27.15 12.27 -8.83
CA ILE A 164 26.65 13.64 -8.66
C ILE A 164 26.76 14.42 -9.98
N ASP A 165 27.88 14.31 -10.69
CA ASP A 165 28.07 14.97 -12.00
C ASP A 165 27.08 14.46 -13.05
N LEU A 166 26.83 13.14 -13.11
CA LEU A 166 25.83 12.57 -14.00
C LEU A 166 24.41 13.04 -13.67
N VAL A 167 24.08 13.16 -12.38
CA VAL A 167 22.78 13.67 -11.93
C VAL A 167 22.67 15.17 -12.24
N LYS A 168 23.74 15.95 -12.03
CA LYS A 168 23.81 17.37 -12.42
C LYS A 168 23.55 17.53 -13.92
N ASP A 169 24.23 16.76 -14.76
CA ASP A 169 24.06 16.77 -16.21
C ASP A 169 22.62 16.42 -16.61
N LEU A 170 22.02 15.43 -15.95
CA LEU A 170 20.61 15.08 -16.16
C LEU A 170 19.68 16.24 -15.80
N LEU A 171 19.87 16.87 -14.63
CA LEU A 171 19.07 18.01 -14.18
C LEU A 171 19.22 19.23 -15.12
N VAL A 172 20.43 19.52 -15.60
CA VAL A 172 20.66 20.61 -16.57
C VAL A 172 19.91 20.33 -17.88
N LYS A 173 19.98 19.11 -18.40
CA LYS A 173 19.26 18.72 -19.62
C LYS A 173 17.75 18.76 -19.43
N LEU A 174 17.24 18.25 -18.30
CA LEU A 174 15.82 18.30 -17.96
C LEU A 174 15.32 19.75 -17.87
N HIS A 175 16.09 20.65 -17.25
CA HIS A 175 15.76 22.07 -17.23
C HIS A 175 15.73 22.67 -18.64
N ALA A 176 16.70 22.34 -19.50
CA ALA A 176 16.73 22.81 -20.87
C ALA A 176 15.52 22.32 -21.71
N THR A 177 15.03 21.11 -21.45
CA THR A 177 13.86 20.53 -22.13
C THR A 177 12.54 21.08 -21.61
N SER A 178 12.36 21.10 -20.29
CA SER A 178 11.08 21.44 -19.65
C SER A 178 10.91 22.92 -19.33
N GLN A 179 12.01 23.68 -19.27
CA GLN A 179 12.07 25.07 -18.78
C GLN A 179 11.49 25.24 -17.36
N HIS A 180 11.43 24.16 -16.57
CA HIS A 180 10.89 24.17 -15.22
C HIS A 180 11.67 25.12 -14.30
N PRO A 181 11.07 26.23 -13.79
CA PRO A 181 11.78 27.27 -13.05
C PRO A 181 12.42 26.76 -11.76
N CYS A 182 11.75 25.85 -11.05
CA CYS A 182 12.25 25.29 -9.79
C CYS A 182 13.50 24.44 -9.98
N MET A 183 13.61 23.76 -11.13
CA MET A 183 14.80 22.99 -11.46
C MET A 183 15.97 23.91 -11.81
N GLY A 184 15.74 24.94 -12.64
CA GLY A 184 16.78 25.93 -12.97
C GLY A 184 17.29 26.67 -11.73
N TYR A 185 16.37 27.05 -10.84
CA TYR A 185 16.72 27.63 -9.54
C TYR A 185 17.57 26.67 -8.70
N PHE A 186 17.16 25.41 -8.57
CA PHE A 186 17.92 24.41 -7.81
C PHE A 186 19.33 24.22 -8.37
N VAL A 187 19.46 24.02 -9.68
CA VAL A 187 20.74 23.82 -10.36
C VAL A 187 21.67 25.03 -10.16
N SER A 188 21.15 26.24 -10.33
CA SER A 188 21.95 27.47 -10.14
C SER A 188 22.38 27.72 -8.70
N LYS A 189 21.63 27.25 -7.70
CA LYS A 189 22.00 27.42 -6.28
C LYS A 189 22.94 26.33 -5.76
N VAL A 190 22.73 25.08 -6.17
CA VAL A 190 23.51 23.94 -5.66
C VAL A 190 24.84 23.79 -6.40
N PHE A 191 24.85 24.04 -7.72
CA PHE A 191 26.01 23.75 -8.57
C PHE A 191 26.71 25.00 -9.15
N ALA A 192 26.44 26.21 -8.64
CA ALA A 192 27.18 27.40 -9.06
C ALA A 192 28.66 27.33 -8.66
N ASP A 193 29.52 27.60 -9.64
CA ASP A 193 30.97 27.78 -9.48
C ASP A 193 31.25 29.08 -8.71
N VAL A 194 32.22 29.01 -7.78
CA VAL A 194 32.61 30.15 -6.92
C VAL A 194 33.33 31.24 -7.71
N ASP A 195 33.89 30.92 -8.89
CA ASP A 195 34.82 31.81 -9.62
C ASP A 195 34.16 32.83 -10.57
N VAL A 196 32.83 32.83 -10.76
CA VAL A 196 32.16 33.71 -11.75
C VAL A 196 31.23 34.76 -11.12
N MET A 197 31.04 34.75 -9.80
CA MET A 197 30.02 35.59 -9.14
C MET A 197 30.58 36.67 -8.19
N GLU A 198 31.88 36.97 -8.22
CA GLU A 198 32.44 38.09 -7.43
C GLU A 198 32.11 39.49 -8.01
N GLU A 199 31.63 39.61 -9.25
CA GLU A 199 31.46 40.93 -9.90
C GLU A 199 30.05 41.54 -9.85
N TYR A 200 28.99 40.82 -9.46
CA TYR A 200 27.62 41.36 -9.46
C TYR A 200 26.74 40.81 -8.33
N ALA A 201 27.21 40.86 -7.09
CA ALA A 201 26.39 40.54 -5.93
C ALA A 201 25.48 41.73 -5.54
N ASP A 202 24.26 41.76 -6.08
CA ASP A 202 23.15 42.45 -5.41
C ASP A 202 22.83 41.73 -4.08
N GLU A 203 22.45 42.51 -3.06
CA GLU A 203 22.31 42.17 -1.62
C GLU A 203 21.36 41.00 -1.25
N TYR A 204 20.81 40.26 -2.21
CA TYR A 204 19.95 39.09 -1.99
C TYR A 204 20.53 37.80 -2.62
N SER A 205 21.85 37.65 -2.46
CA SER A 205 22.71 36.70 -3.18
C SER A 205 22.61 35.20 -2.74
N PRO A 206 22.85 34.23 -3.67
CA PRO A 206 22.90 32.75 -3.53
C PRO A 206 23.52 32.06 -2.30
N PHE A 207 24.04 32.77 -1.32
CA PHE A 207 24.83 32.23 -0.20
C PHE A 207 24.03 31.44 0.84
N GLU A 208 22.70 31.56 0.88
CA GLU A 208 21.88 30.91 1.91
C GLU A 208 21.94 29.37 1.84
N LEU A 209 21.70 28.74 0.67
CA LEU A 209 21.64 27.27 0.57
C LEU A 209 22.99 26.59 0.74
N LYS A 210 24.07 27.15 0.15
CA LYS A 210 25.43 26.57 0.23
C LYS A 210 25.98 26.59 1.67
N LYS A 211 25.49 27.49 2.53
CA LYS A 211 25.77 27.53 3.98
C LYS A 211 25.15 26.37 4.75
N TYR A 212 24.07 25.78 4.26
CA TYR A 212 23.37 24.64 4.88
C TYR A 212 23.85 23.28 4.33
N ILE A 213 24.56 23.25 3.20
CA ILE A 213 25.18 22.04 2.67
C ILE A 213 26.49 21.81 3.43
N GLN A 214 26.48 20.88 4.38
CA GLN A 214 27.62 20.64 5.26
C GLN A 214 28.56 19.55 4.71
N SER A 215 28.09 18.72 3.77
CA SER A 215 28.89 17.64 3.16
C SER A 215 28.45 17.27 1.72
N SER A 216 29.35 16.64 0.95
CA SER A 216 29.06 16.09 -0.39
C SER A 216 28.05 14.93 -0.36
N GLU A 217 27.81 14.33 0.80
CA GLU A 217 26.84 13.25 0.99
C GLU A 217 25.39 13.75 0.99
N GLU A 218 25.15 15.02 1.33
CA GLU A 218 23.80 15.63 1.36
C GLU A 218 23.30 16.05 -0.03
N ILE A 219 24.21 16.25 -0.99
CA ILE A 219 23.90 16.76 -2.32
C ILE A 219 23.00 15.77 -3.09
N LEU A 220 23.31 14.47 -3.06
CA LEU A 220 22.59 13.48 -3.84
C LEU A 220 21.12 13.33 -3.42
N PRO A 221 20.78 13.20 -2.12
CA PRO A 221 19.38 13.25 -1.66
C PRO A 221 18.65 14.52 -2.12
N MET A 222 19.29 15.70 -2.05
CA MET A 222 18.69 16.95 -2.53
C MET A 222 18.43 16.93 -4.04
N CYS A 223 19.35 16.36 -4.83
CA CYS A 223 19.15 16.19 -6.27
C CYS A 223 18.00 15.25 -6.59
N LEU A 224 17.85 14.15 -5.82
CA LEU A 224 16.72 13.23 -5.97
C LEU A 224 15.39 13.88 -5.59
N GLU A 225 15.34 14.72 -4.55
CA GLU A 225 14.14 15.49 -4.22
C GLU A 225 13.81 16.53 -5.30
N SER A 226 14.81 17.18 -5.90
CA SER A 226 14.61 18.06 -7.06
C SER A 226 14.03 17.30 -8.26
N LEU A 227 14.58 16.12 -8.56
CA LEU A 227 14.10 15.24 -9.63
C LEU A 227 12.67 14.72 -9.34
N LEU A 228 12.38 14.37 -8.10
CA LEU A 228 11.06 13.95 -7.66
C LEU A 228 10.03 15.08 -7.81
N HIS A 229 10.40 16.30 -7.43
CA HIS A 229 9.54 17.46 -7.61
C HIS A 229 9.26 17.70 -9.09
N HIS A 230 10.28 17.66 -9.94
CA HIS A 230 10.09 17.76 -11.38
C HIS A 230 9.14 16.68 -11.94
N ALA A 231 9.33 15.43 -11.54
CA ALA A 231 8.44 14.33 -11.93
C ALA A 231 7.01 14.47 -11.39
N SER A 232 6.79 15.26 -10.34
CA SER A 232 5.45 15.50 -9.80
C SER A 232 4.65 16.57 -10.53
N VAL A 233 5.33 17.44 -11.30
CA VAL A 233 4.71 18.59 -11.97
C VAL A 233 4.36 18.23 -13.42
N GLY A 234 3.09 18.38 -13.77
CA GLY A 234 2.61 18.20 -15.14
C GLY A 234 2.93 16.83 -15.73
N ASP A 235 3.48 16.85 -16.96
CA ASP A 235 3.82 15.68 -17.78
C ASP A 235 5.34 15.50 -17.92
N TYR A 236 6.13 16.06 -16.99
CA TYR A 236 7.59 16.06 -17.08
C TYR A 236 8.25 14.74 -16.67
N ALA A 237 7.52 13.81 -16.05
CA ALA A 237 8.07 12.53 -15.62
C ALA A 237 8.70 11.76 -16.79
N LYS A 238 8.07 11.76 -17.98
CA LYS A 238 8.57 11.08 -19.18
C LYS A 238 9.92 11.60 -19.67
N ASP A 239 10.23 12.88 -19.43
CA ASP A 239 11.48 13.50 -19.87
C ASP A 239 12.70 12.85 -19.17
N ILE A 240 12.50 12.36 -17.94
CA ILE A 240 13.52 11.62 -17.19
C ILE A 240 13.89 10.32 -17.92
N ALA A 241 12.91 9.61 -18.47
CA ALA A 241 13.16 8.40 -19.25
C ALA A 241 13.84 8.74 -20.58
N ALA A 242 13.34 9.77 -21.29
CA ALA A 242 13.88 10.23 -22.57
C ALA A 242 15.35 10.66 -22.48
N LEU A 243 15.80 11.19 -21.35
CA LEU A 243 17.18 11.64 -21.11
C LEU A 243 18.06 10.59 -20.40
N ASN A 244 17.73 9.30 -20.53
CA ASN A 244 18.48 8.19 -19.94
C ASN A 244 18.60 8.24 -18.40
N GLY A 245 17.59 8.79 -17.71
CA GLY A 245 17.54 8.81 -16.25
C GLY A 245 17.28 7.45 -15.61
N LEU A 246 16.57 6.54 -16.28
CA LEU A 246 16.23 5.22 -15.71
C LEU A 246 17.45 4.37 -15.33
N PRO A 247 18.50 4.23 -16.18
CA PRO A 247 19.71 3.55 -15.78
C PRO A 247 20.52 4.26 -14.68
N LEU A 248 20.53 5.60 -14.67
CA LEU A 248 21.22 6.37 -13.63
C LEU A 248 20.56 6.14 -12.26
N LEU A 249 19.22 6.15 -12.21
CA LEU A 249 18.47 5.82 -11.01
C LEU A 249 18.74 4.39 -10.52
N MET A 250 18.95 3.44 -11.44
CA MET A 250 19.27 2.04 -11.08
C MET A 250 20.66 1.94 -10.46
N GLU A 251 21.63 2.68 -11.00
CA GLU A 251 22.97 2.78 -10.44
C GLU A 251 22.95 3.38 -9.02
N ILE A 252 22.19 4.46 -8.83
CA ILE A 252 22.00 5.09 -7.51
C ILE A 252 21.35 4.09 -6.55
N HIS A 253 20.31 3.38 -6.98
CA HIS A 253 19.66 2.36 -6.14
C HIS A 253 20.64 1.25 -5.73
N ASN A 254 21.42 0.70 -6.66
CA ASN A 254 22.38 -0.37 -6.35
C ASN A 254 23.41 0.05 -5.30
N ARG A 255 23.83 1.31 -5.33
CA ARG A 255 24.80 1.87 -4.36
C ARG A 255 24.17 2.19 -3.00
N PHE A 256 22.95 2.71 -2.99
CA PHE A 256 22.27 3.19 -1.79
C PHE A 256 21.10 2.29 -1.35
N LYS A 257 21.14 1.00 -1.68
CA LYS A 257 20.05 0.04 -1.40
C LYS A 257 19.66 -0.03 0.09
N GLU A 258 20.61 0.17 0.99
CA GLU A 258 20.38 0.15 2.45
C GLU A 258 19.78 1.48 2.96
N ASN A 259 19.83 2.55 2.16
CA ASN A 259 19.22 3.83 2.51
C ASN A 259 17.75 3.83 2.08
N HIS A 260 16.86 3.56 3.04
CA HIS A 260 15.41 3.52 2.80
C HIS A 260 14.83 4.85 2.34
N THR A 261 15.44 6.00 2.71
CA THR A 261 14.96 7.31 2.27
C THR A 261 15.23 7.52 0.78
N VAL A 262 16.47 7.26 0.34
CA VAL A 262 16.83 7.31 -1.09
C VAL A 262 16.00 6.31 -1.89
N THR A 263 15.84 5.08 -1.39
CA THR A 263 15.02 4.04 -2.03
C THR A 263 13.56 4.46 -2.14
N ALA A 264 12.97 5.06 -1.11
CA ALA A 264 11.61 5.57 -1.15
C ALA A 264 11.45 6.73 -2.15
N THR A 265 12.41 7.66 -2.22
CA THR A 265 12.39 8.76 -3.19
C THR A 265 12.49 8.24 -4.62
N ILE A 266 13.40 7.30 -4.91
CA ILE A 266 13.48 6.63 -6.22
C ILE A 266 12.18 5.89 -6.54
N CYS A 267 11.64 5.13 -5.59
CA CYS A 267 10.38 4.40 -5.79
C CYS A 267 9.21 5.35 -6.12
N ARG A 268 9.16 6.54 -5.53
CA ARG A 268 8.17 7.57 -5.86
C ARG A 268 8.39 8.13 -7.28
N ILE A 269 9.62 8.42 -7.68
CA ILE A 269 9.95 8.84 -9.05
C ILE A 269 9.48 7.77 -10.06
N ILE A 270 9.81 6.49 -9.83
CA ILE A 270 9.36 5.38 -10.68
C ILE A 270 7.82 5.26 -10.68
N SER A 271 7.16 5.53 -9.55
CA SER A 271 5.70 5.54 -9.49
C SER A 271 5.06 6.66 -10.32
N TYR A 272 5.75 7.79 -10.51
CA TYR A 272 5.26 8.85 -11.41
C TYR A 272 5.52 8.49 -12.88
N LEU A 273 6.70 7.98 -13.20
CA LEU A 273 7.01 7.42 -14.52
C LEU A 273 6.01 6.35 -14.96
N SER A 274 5.54 5.53 -14.02
CA SER A 274 4.57 4.45 -14.30
C SER A 274 3.21 4.91 -14.84
N MET A 275 2.87 6.20 -14.69
CA MET A 275 1.63 6.77 -15.25
C MET A 275 1.67 6.74 -16.80
N HIS A 276 2.87 6.71 -17.38
CA HIS A 276 3.14 6.60 -18.81
C HIS A 276 3.30 5.13 -19.19
N LYS A 277 2.22 4.49 -19.63
CA LYS A 277 2.21 3.05 -19.96
C LYS A 277 3.19 2.69 -21.09
N GLU A 278 3.52 3.65 -21.94
CA GLU A 278 4.52 3.56 -23.01
C GLU A 278 5.93 3.24 -22.48
N LEU A 279 6.25 3.62 -21.23
CA LEU A 279 7.55 3.38 -20.62
C LEU A 279 7.72 1.95 -20.10
N LEU A 280 6.70 1.08 -20.21
CA LEU A 280 6.75 -0.30 -19.73
C LEU A 280 7.98 -1.06 -20.28
N ASN A 281 8.26 -0.91 -21.58
CA ASN A 281 9.40 -1.60 -22.21
C ASN A 281 10.74 -1.10 -21.65
N GLU A 282 10.88 0.21 -21.47
CA GLU A 282 12.11 0.82 -20.93
C GLU A 282 12.33 0.41 -19.47
N LEU A 283 11.28 0.45 -18.65
CA LEU A 283 11.29 -0.01 -17.25
C LEU A 283 11.60 -1.50 -17.13
N TYR A 284 11.14 -2.32 -18.09
CA TYR A 284 11.46 -3.74 -18.14
C TYR A 284 12.94 -3.99 -18.48
N ILE A 285 13.44 -3.38 -19.56
CA ILE A 285 14.82 -3.57 -20.03
C ILE A 285 15.84 -3.07 -18.98
N THR A 286 15.52 -1.98 -18.29
CA THR A 286 16.38 -1.41 -17.24
C THR A 286 16.30 -2.19 -15.91
N GLY A 287 15.38 -3.15 -15.79
CA GLY A 287 15.26 -4.03 -14.62
C GLY A 287 14.34 -3.51 -13.50
N TRP A 288 13.64 -2.39 -13.71
CA TRP A 288 12.76 -1.81 -12.68
C TRP A 288 11.58 -2.70 -12.33
N ILE A 289 11.03 -3.49 -13.26
CA ILE A 289 9.92 -4.41 -12.95
C ILE A 289 10.33 -5.45 -11.90
N THR A 290 11.57 -5.94 -11.97
CA THR A 290 12.15 -6.86 -10.99
C THR A 290 12.26 -6.20 -9.61
N ILE A 291 12.78 -4.97 -9.57
CA ILE A 291 12.92 -4.20 -8.33
C ILE A 291 11.55 -3.87 -7.73
N LEU A 292 10.57 -3.47 -8.54
CA LEU A 292 9.19 -3.24 -8.10
C LEU A 292 8.54 -4.50 -7.52
N ALA A 293 8.73 -5.67 -8.16
CA ALA A 293 8.22 -6.95 -7.66
C ALA A 293 8.82 -7.33 -6.28
N GLN A 294 10.05 -6.90 -5.99
CA GLN A 294 10.67 -7.03 -4.67
C GLN A 294 10.10 -5.99 -3.68
N TRP A 295 10.04 -4.72 -4.09
CA TRP A 295 9.61 -3.60 -3.25
C TRP A 295 8.15 -3.66 -2.80
N VAL A 296 7.25 -4.27 -3.57
CA VAL A 296 5.85 -4.50 -3.12
C VAL A 296 5.79 -5.28 -1.80
N LYS A 297 6.78 -6.14 -1.53
CA LYS A 297 6.87 -6.96 -0.32
C LYS A 297 7.70 -6.29 0.79
N HIS A 298 8.12 -5.04 0.61
CA HIS A 298 8.97 -4.31 1.55
C HIS A 298 8.19 -3.84 2.80
N ASP A 299 8.83 -3.90 3.97
CA ASP A 299 8.21 -3.54 5.26
C ASP A 299 7.87 -2.05 5.37
N ASP A 300 8.71 -1.19 4.77
CA ASP A 300 8.43 0.24 4.67
C ASP A 300 7.32 0.53 3.65
N VAL A 301 6.20 1.05 4.16
CA VAL A 301 5.01 1.44 3.38
C VAL A 301 5.29 2.54 2.36
N ARG A 302 6.32 3.36 2.57
CA ARG A 302 6.77 4.39 1.62
C ARG A 302 7.42 3.80 0.37
N ILE A 303 7.82 2.52 0.43
CA ILE A 303 8.39 1.78 -0.70
C ILE A 303 7.32 0.82 -1.25
N SER A 304 6.67 0.03 -0.41
CA SER A 304 5.73 -1.00 -0.89
C SER A 304 4.47 -0.44 -1.55
N ILE A 305 3.91 0.66 -1.05
CA ILE A 305 2.70 1.25 -1.65
C ILE A 305 3.01 1.93 -2.99
N PRO A 306 4.02 2.81 -3.13
CA PRO A 306 4.38 3.35 -4.44
C PRO A 306 4.82 2.28 -5.44
N ALA A 307 5.44 1.18 -4.98
CA ALA A 307 5.76 0.05 -5.86
C ALA A 307 4.50 -0.67 -6.35
N ALA A 308 3.54 -0.93 -5.47
CA ALA A 308 2.25 -1.54 -5.83
C ALA A 308 1.47 -0.64 -6.80
N LYS A 309 1.48 0.68 -6.56
CA LYS A 309 0.94 1.70 -7.46
C LYS A 309 1.60 1.64 -8.84
N ALA A 310 2.93 1.60 -8.89
CA ALA A 310 3.66 1.58 -10.14
C ALA A 310 3.31 0.36 -10.99
N LEU A 311 3.26 -0.82 -10.36
CA LEU A 311 2.84 -2.03 -11.06
C LEU A 311 1.37 -1.97 -11.50
N ALA A 312 0.48 -1.42 -10.67
CA ALA A 312 -0.93 -1.28 -11.02
C ALA A 312 -1.13 -0.38 -12.25
N ASN A 313 -0.38 0.72 -12.35
CA ASN A 313 -0.42 1.61 -13.51
C ASN A 313 0.13 0.94 -14.78
N LEU A 314 1.19 0.14 -14.64
CA LEU A 314 1.86 -0.57 -15.75
C LEU A 314 1.12 -1.83 -16.21
N ASP A 315 0.06 -2.23 -15.50
CA ASP A 315 -0.69 -3.43 -15.83
C ASP A 315 -1.58 -3.21 -17.06
N ALA A 316 -1.19 -3.82 -18.18
CA ALA A 316 -1.97 -3.72 -19.43
C ALA A 316 -3.30 -4.47 -19.39
N ASP A 317 -3.53 -5.36 -18.42
CA ASP A 317 -4.81 -6.07 -18.25
C ASP A 317 -5.78 -5.36 -17.27
N GLU A 318 -5.38 -4.24 -16.68
CA GLU A 318 -6.25 -3.38 -15.87
C GLU A 318 -6.21 -1.94 -16.39
N ASN A 319 -7.36 -1.39 -16.77
CA ASN A 319 -7.42 -0.04 -17.33
C ASN A 319 -7.59 1.04 -16.25
N VAL A 320 -6.69 1.05 -15.26
CA VAL A 320 -6.67 2.04 -14.17
C VAL A 320 -5.31 2.72 -14.14
N VAL A 321 -5.29 4.04 -13.94
CA VAL A 321 -4.07 4.82 -13.73
C VAL A 321 -4.25 5.67 -12.49
N TYR A 322 -3.49 5.34 -11.45
CA TYR A 322 -3.41 6.11 -10.22
C TYR A 322 -2.43 7.27 -10.41
N LEU A 323 -2.98 8.49 -10.48
CA LEU A 323 -2.21 9.74 -10.56
C LEU A 323 -1.38 10.00 -9.30
N GLN A 324 -0.45 10.96 -9.34
CA GLN A 324 0.62 11.20 -8.34
C GLN A 324 0.13 11.17 -6.88
N ARG A 325 -1.09 11.65 -6.64
CA ARG A 325 -1.70 11.86 -5.32
C ARG A 325 -2.58 10.72 -4.81
N LEU A 326 -2.91 9.75 -5.66
CA LEU A 326 -3.68 8.58 -5.28
C LEU A 326 -2.75 7.40 -4.97
N TYR A 327 -3.04 6.71 -3.87
CA TYR A 327 -2.29 5.55 -3.42
C TYR A 327 -3.24 4.37 -3.21
N PRO A 328 -3.17 3.30 -4.03
CA PRO A 328 -3.91 2.07 -3.78
C PRO A 328 -3.31 1.36 -2.57
N LEU A 329 -4.00 1.43 -1.43
CA LEU A 329 -3.59 0.75 -0.19
C LEU A 329 -3.99 -0.73 -0.23
N HIS A 330 -5.14 -1.03 -0.82
CA HIS A 330 -5.62 -2.39 -1.04
C HIS A 330 -6.58 -2.43 -2.25
N PRO A 331 -6.54 -3.48 -3.10
CA PRO A 331 -5.57 -4.57 -3.10
C PRO A 331 -4.20 -4.12 -3.67
N SER A 332 -3.10 -4.64 -3.09
CA SER A 332 -1.73 -4.38 -3.57
C SER A 332 -1.34 -5.23 -4.78
N THR A 333 -2.09 -6.30 -5.04
CA THR A 333 -1.90 -7.26 -6.13
C THR A 333 -3.25 -7.49 -6.84
N ARG A 334 -3.27 -8.18 -7.98
CA ARG A 334 -4.50 -8.53 -8.69
C ARG A 334 -5.40 -9.37 -7.77
N SER A 335 -6.57 -8.85 -7.41
CA SER A 335 -7.55 -9.64 -6.67
C SER A 335 -8.24 -10.67 -7.58
N VAL A 336 -8.71 -11.76 -6.97
CA VAL A 336 -9.58 -12.74 -7.62
C VAL A 336 -11.05 -12.42 -7.35
N SER A 337 -11.34 -11.81 -6.20
CA SER A 337 -12.67 -11.33 -5.82
C SER A 337 -12.95 -9.95 -6.40
N ASP A 338 -14.20 -9.73 -6.80
CA ASP A 338 -14.67 -8.41 -7.16
C ASP A 338 -14.71 -7.51 -5.93
N VAL A 339 -14.20 -6.29 -6.09
CA VAL A 339 -14.28 -5.25 -5.07
C VAL A 339 -15.74 -4.85 -4.90
N GLY A 340 -16.25 -4.90 -3.66
CA GLY A 340 -17.61 -4.52 -3.30
C GLY A 340 -17.75 -3.05 -2.87
N VAL A 341 -16.75 -2.49 -2.18
CA VAL A 341 -16.83 -1.13 -1.59
C VAL A 341 -15.52 -0.37 -1.77
N ASP A 342 -15.63 0.92 -2.08
CA ASP A 342 -14.52 1.86 -2.07
C ASP A 342 -14.40 2.53 -0.69
N VAL A 343 -13.24 2.42 -0.04
CA VAL A 343 -12.93 3.14 1.20
C VAL A 343 -11.85 4.17 0.93
N VAL A 344 -12.21 5.45 0.98
CA VAL A 344 -11.33 6.56 0.58
C VAL A 344 -10.86 7.34 1.81
N PHE A 345 -9.54 7.34 2.03
CA PHE A 345 -8.88 7.98 3.16
C PHE A 345 -8.33 9.36 2.75
N VAL A 346 -8.83 10.43 3.37
CA VAL A 346 -8.42 11.81 3.08
C VAL A 346 -7.87 12.47 4.34
N HIS A 347 -6.57 12.79 4.34
CA HIS A 347 -5.87 13.31 5.52
C HIS A 347 -6.15 14.80 5.78
N GLY A 348 -5.64 15.35 6.89
CA GLY A 348 -5.72 16.78 7.23
C GLY A 348 -4.51 17.61 6.79
N LEU A 349 -4.43 18.86 7.24
CA LEU A 349 -3.29 19.74 6.97
C LEU A 349 -1.98 19.19 7.59
N LEU A 350 -0.85 19.28 6.85
CA LEU A 350 0.42 18.57 7.15
C LEU A 350 0.31 17.04 7.26
N GLY A 351 -0.84 16.47 6.91
CA GLY A 351 -1.02 15.04 6.85
C GLY A 351 -0.31 14.43 5.66
N GLY A 352 -0.45 13.11 5.57
CA GLY A 352 -0.03 12.34 4.42
C GLY A 352 -0.49 10.91 4.62
N VAL A 353 -0.79 10.21 3.53
CA VAL A 353 -1.24 8.82 3.55
C VAL A 353 -0.33 7.93 4.40
N PHE A 354 0.99 8.15 4.32
CA PHE A 354 1.96 7.35 5.07
C PHE A 354 2.18 7.80 6.51
N PHE A 355 1.56 8.88 7.00
CA PHE A 355 1.80 9.44 8.34
C PHE A 355 0.53 9.55 9.20
N THR A 356 -0.58 9.99 8.59
CA THR A 356 -1.86 10.20 9.28
C THR A 356 -2.43 8.87 9.74
N TRP A 357 -2.35 7.81 8.92
CA TRP A 357 -3.01 6.53 9.14
C TRP A 357 -2.11 5.45 9.78
N ARG A 358 -1.20 5.86 10.68
CA ARG A 358 -0.31 4.94 11.41
C ARG A 358 -0.97 4.45 12.70
N GLN A 359 -0.47 3.36 13.26
CA GLN A 359 -0.77 3.02 14.66
C GLN A 359 -0.08 4.00 15.62
N ARG A 360 -0.76 4.36 16.71
CA ARG A 360 -0.16 5.17 17.78
C ARG A 360 0.82 4.31 18.60
N LYS A 361 2.01 4.84 18.89
CA LYS A 361 2.98 4.18 19.77
C LYS A 361 2.47 4.20 21.22
N ARG A 362 2.45 3.04 21.89
CA ARG A 362 2.24 2.97 23.34
C ARG A 362 3.43 3.66 24.03
N ASN A 363 3.20 4.75 24.76
CA ASN A 363 4.18 5.53 25.55
C ASN A 363 5.03 6.62 24.83
N GLN A 364 4.52 7.30 23.80
CA GLN A 364 5.16 8.54 23.33
C GLN A 364 4.48 9.79 23.87
N ASN A 365 5.29 10.82 24.17
CA ASN A 365 4.83 12.19 24.44
C ASN A 365 3.96 12.70 23.27
N PRO A 366 3.05 13.68 23.50
CA PRO A 366 2.16 14.20 22.47
C PRO A 366 2.94 14.64 21.23
N MET A 367 2.45 14.29 20.05
CA MET A 367 3.16 14.59 18.81
C MET A 367 3.18 16.10 18.56
N GLY A 368 4.36 16.63 18.20
CA GLY A 368 4.52 18.05 17.91
C GLY A 368 3.95 18.42 16.54
N PHE A 369 3.20 19.53 16.45
CA PHE A 369 2.58 20.02 15.21
C PHE A 369 3.57 20.56 14.15
N LEU A 370 4.77 20.98 14.56
CA LEU A 370 5.81 21.59 13.70
C LEU A 370 7.11 20.77 13.69
N GLY A 371 7.02 19.44 13.73
CA GLY A 371 8.17 18.55 13.52
C GLY A 371 8.78 18.76 12.12
N LYS A 372 10.11 18.80 12.03
CA LYS A 372 10.89 19.10 10.80
C LYS A 372 10.24 18.54 9.53
N ARG A 373 10.02 19.41 8.53
CA ARG A 373 9.76 18.97 7.16
C ARG A 373 11.00 18.23 6.67
N GLY A 374 10.81 17.01 6.22
CA GLY A 374 11.89 16.18 5.66
C GLY A 374 12.70 15.48 6.75
N ILE A 375 12.95 14.20 6.50
CA ILE A 375 13.60 13.24 7.40
C ILE A 375 12.64 12.77 8.50
N PRO A 376 11.88 11.68 8.30
CA PRO A 376 11.52 10.87 9.46
C PRO A 376 12.83 10.59 10.15
N GLU A 377 12.93 10.92 11.45
CA GLU A 377 14.06 10.46 12.27
C GLU A 377 14.37 9.06 11.78
N THR A 378 15.56 8.94 11.17
CA THR A 378 16.07 7.68 10.69
C THR A 378 15.77 6.71 11.82
N PHE A 379 15.12 5.60 11.49
CA PHE A 379 15.31 4.41 12.29
C PHE A 379 16.82 4.17 12.27
N THR A 380 17.57 4.84 13.15
CA THR A 380 18.78 4.30 13.70
C THR A 380 18.29 3.00 14.29
N GLN A 381 18.64 1.92 13.61
CA GLN A 381 18.48 0.53 14.03
C GLN A 381 19.35 0.26 15.27
N ASN A 382 19.32 1.15 16.26
CA ASN A 382 20.09 1.09 17.50
C ASN A 382 19.17 1.14 18.72
N GLU A 383 17.96 0.60 18.60
CA GLU A 383 17.41 -0.19 19.70
C GLU A 383 16.94 -1.52 19.10
N ASP A 384 17.64 -2.58 19.46
CA ASP A 384 17.28 -3.98 19.25
C ASP A 384 15.81 -4.24 19.61
N VAL A 385 14.90 -4.12 18.63
CA VAL A 385 13.53 -4.65 18.74
C VAL A 385 13.35 -5.79 17.73
N CYS A 386 14.31 -6.71 17.76
CA CYS A 386 14.08 -8.15 17.48
C CYS A 386 15.05 -9.07 18.25
N SER A 387 15.82 -8.51 19.19
CA SER A 387 16.90 -9.21 19.92
C SER A 387 16.93 -8.85 21.41
N VAL A 388 15.83 -8.37 22.00
CA VAL A 388 15.65 -8.63 23.43
C VAL A 388 15.34 -10.12 23.52
N HIS A 389 16.37 -10.91 23.83
CA HIS A 389 16.22 -12.14 24.59
C HIS A 389 15.49 -11.79 25.89
N LYS A 390 14.18 -11.48 25.82
CA LYS A 390 13.29 -11.89 26.88
C LYS A 390 13.34 -13.40 26.77
N LYS A 391 14.19 -14.01 27.61
CA LYS A 391 13.86 -15.27 28.24
C LYS A 391 12.50 -15.08 28.92
N TYR A 392 11.42 -14.99 28.14
CA TYR A 392 10.22 -15.66 28.55
C TYR A 392 10.62 -17.12 28.54
N PRO A 393 10.60 -17.80 29.70
CA PRO A 393 10.83 -19.22 29.70
C PRO A 393 9.83 -19.81 28.69
N LYS A 394 10.33 -20.61 27.74
CA LYS A 394 9.50 -21.46 26.88
C LYS A 394 8.89 -22.58 27.74
N SER A 395 8.04 -22.15 28.65
CA SER A 395 7.14 -22.92 29.47
C SER A 395 6.09 -21.90 29.86
N HIS A 396 4.84 -22.12 29.49
CA HIS A 396 3.75 -21.70 30.37
C HIS A 396 4.22 -22.03 31.79
N PRO A 397 4.18 -21.10 32.77
CA PRO A 397 4.23 -21.56 34.13
C PRO A 397 3.01 -22.44 34.27
N LYS A 398 3.20 -23.77 34.14
CA LYS A 398 2.37 -24.69 34.88
C LYS A 398 2.55 -24.18 36.30
N ILE A 399 1.52 -23.51 36.81
CA ILE A 399 1.47 -23.12 38.21
C ILE A 399 1.83 -24.41 38.94
N HIS A 400 3.03 -24.46 39.50
CA HIS A 400 3.44 -25.61 40.27
C HIS A 400 2.40 -25.73 41.36
N SER A 401 1.76 -26.91 41.41
CA SER A 401 0.73 -27.28 42.37
C SER A 401 1.04 -26.67 43.73
N THR A 402 0.29 -25.64 44.09
CA THR A 402 0.32 -25.13 45.46
C THR A 402 -0.33 -26.20 46.34
N SER A 403 0.31 -26.54 47.45
CA SER A 403 -0.26 -27.47 48.45
C SER A 403 -1.32 -26.80 49.33
N ASN A 404 -1.59 -25.51 49.12
CA ASN A 404 -2.64 -24.79 49.80
C ASN A 404 -3.99 -24.99 49.07
N PRO A 405 -4.97 -25.70 49.66
CA PRO A 405 -6.24 -25.99 49.02
C PRO A 405 -7.04 -24.73 48.65
N GLU A 406 -6.94 -23.65 49.42
CA GLU A 406 -7.69 -22.41 49.20
C GLU A 406 -7.18 -21.64 47.96
N ILE A 407 -5.86 -21.64 47.75
CA ILE A 407 -5.24 -21.01 46.57
C ILE A 407 -5.51 -21.86 45.32
N LYS A 408 -5.58 -23.18 45.48
CA LYS A 408 -5.92 -24.08 44.38
C LYS A 408 -7.39 -23.89 43.96
N GLU A 409 -8.30 -23.79 44.92
CA GLU A 409 -9.71 -23.48 44.67
C GLU A 409 -9.87 -22.12 44.01
N PHE A 410 -9.13 -21.09 44.44
CA PHE A 410 -9.15 -19.77 43.79
C PHE A 410 -8.60 -19.82 42.36
N VAL A 411 -7.52 -20.55 42.09
CA VAL A 411 -6.95 -20.69 40.73
C VAL A 411 -7.87 -21.51 39.83
N ASP A 412 -8.45 -22.58 40.36
CA ASP A 412 -9.42 -23.40 39.63
C ASP A 412 -10.69 -22.57 39.31
N ASP A 413 -11.17 -21.75 40.25
CA ASP A 413 -12.31 -20.83 40.04
C ASP A 413 -11.96 -19.71 39.05
N LEU A 414 -10.73 -19.19 39.06
CA LEU A 414 -10.25 -18.19 38.10
C LEU A 414 -10.08 -18.77 36.69
N GLU A 415 -9.57 -20.00 36.55
CA GLU A 415 -9.51 -20.72 35.28
C GLU A 415 -10.91 -21.07 34.77
N GLN A 416 -11.83 -21.42 35.68
CA GLN A 416 -13.24 -21.66 35.34
C GLN A 416 -13.94 -20.36 34.91
N HIS A 417 -13.64 -19.21 35.53
CA HIS A 417 -14.13 -17.90 35.13
C HIS A 417 -13.48 -17.38 33.82
N LEU A 418 -12.21 -17.73 33.55
CA LEU A 418 -11.59 -17.45 32.25
C LEU A 418 -12.14 -18.34 31.12
N SER A 419 -12.71 -19.51 31.45
CA SER A 419 -13.38 -20.39 30.49
C SER A 419 -14.76 -19.88 30.03
N TYR A 420 -15.29 -18.82 30.66
CA TYR A 420 -16.46 -18.05 30.18
C TYR A 420 -16.19 -17.23 28.89
N GLU A 421 -15.01 -17.32 28.27
CA GLU A 421 -14.77 -16.88 26.88
C GLU A 421 -15.75 -17.51 25.86
N THR A 422 -16.54 -18.51 26.25
CA THR A 422 -17.62 -19.09 25.45
C THR A 422 -18.96 -18.34 25.51
N GLU A 423 -19.26 -17.60 26.58
CA GLU A 423 -20.49 -16.79 26.71
C GLU A 423 -20.33 -15.36 26.17
N CYS A 424 -19.10 -14.83 26.09
CA CYS A 424 -18.81 -13.52 25.50
C CYS A 424 -18.59 -13.56 23.98
N ARG A 425 -18.99 -14.63 23.28
CA ARG A 425 -18.88 -14.73 21.80
C ARG A 425 -19.75 -13.72 21.06
N ASP A 426 -20.75 -13.17 21.74
CA ASP A 426 -21.70 -12.20 21.21
C ASP A 426 -21.29 -10.74 21.50
N TYR A 427 -20.01 -10.47 21.82
CA TYR A 427 -19.54 -9.10 22.05
C TYR A 427 -18.17 -8.84 21.42
N ASP A 428 -18.04 -7.73 20.70
CA ASP A 428 -16.73 -7.22 20.28
C ASP A 428 -16.07 -6.50 21.46
N VAL A 429 -14.90 -6.97 21.85
CA VAL A 429 -14.19 -6.43 23.01
C VAL A 429 -13.36 -5.21 22.59
N VAL A 430 -13.68 -4.05 23.17
CA VAL A 430 -12.97 -2.77 22.97
C VAL A 430 -12.12 -2.45 24.20
N TRP A 431 -10.83 -2.17 24.02
CA TRP A 431 -9.88 -1.96 25.13
C TRP A 431 -9.30 -0.55 25.21
N GLU A 432 -9.23 0.16 24.09
CA GLU A 432 -8.50 1.43 23.98
C GLU A 432 -9.34 2.50 23.27
N ASP A 433 -8.97 3.76 23.45
CA ASP A 433 -9.61 4.94 22.82
C ASP A 433 -11.10 5.11 23.18
N ILE A 434 -11.45 4.78 24.42
CA ILE A 434 -12.81 4.83 24.96
C ILE A 434 -13.30 6.30 25.01
N PRO A 435 -14.52 6.61 24.51
CA PRO A 435 -15.08 7.96 24.57
C PRO A 435 -15.25 8.50 25.99
N THR A 436 -15.16 9.82 26.17
CA THR A 436 -15.19 10.47 27.50
C THR A 436 -16.55 10.33 28.21
N LYS A 437 -17.64 10.25 27.44
CA LYS A 437 -19.03 10.21 27.94
C LYS A 437 -19.61 8.79 28.02
N THR A 438 -18.78 7.75 28.03
CA THR A 438 -19.25 6.37 28.22
C THR A 438 -19.82 6.16 29.63
N ASN A 439 -20.85 5.33 29.76
CA ASN A 439 -21.40 4.92 31.05
C ASN A 439 -21.03 3.45 31.36
N ASP A 440 -20.95 3.12 32.65
CA ASP A 440 -20.58 1.78 33.13
C ASP A 440 -21.57 0.68 32.67
N ASN A 441 -22.79 1.08 32.29
CA ASN A 441 -23.83 0.17 31.80
C ASN A 441 -23.74 -0.07 30.28
N ALA A 442 -22.77 0.53 29.59
CA ALA A 442 -22.58 0.44 28.14
C ALA A 442 -23.86 0.76 27.32
N LEU A 443 -24.70 1.70 27.79
CA LEU A 443 -25.92 2.10 27.10
C LEU A 443 -25.66 3.25 26.11
N GLY A 444 -26.28 3.22 24.93
CA GLY A 444 -26.17 4.27 23.91
C GLY A 444 -25.31 3.86 22.70
N PRO A 445 -24.87 4.82 21.86
CA PRO A 445 -24.20 4.51 20.58
C PRO A 445 -22.76 3.93 20.76
N TYR A 446 -22.30 3.89 22.01
CA TYR A 446 -20.98 3.42 22.45
C TYR A 446 -20.79 1.89 22.40
N CYS A 447 -21.84 1.13 22.09
CA CYS A 447 -21.77 -0.31 21.86
C CYS A 447 -21.88 -0.64 20.37
N CYS A 448 -21.07 -1.59 19.91
CA CYS A 448 -21.23 -2.21 18.60
C CYS A 448 -21.95 -3.55 18.79
N SER A 449 -22.92 -3.86 17.92
CA SER A 449 -23.53 -5.20 17.90
C SER A 449 -22.45 -6.24 17.63
N PRO A 450 -22.53 -7.46 18.21
CA PRO A 450 -21.61 -8.55 17.91
C PRO A 450 -21.32 -8.71 16.42
N ASN A 451 -20.06 -8.61 16.04
CA ASN A 451 -19.65 -9.14 14.76
C ASN A 451 -19.80 -10.67 14.75
N LYS A 452 -20.52 -11.21 13.75
CA LYS A 452 -20.38 -12.63 13.36
C LYS A 452 -18.98 -12.95 12.81
N PHE A 453 -18.20 -11.93 12.51
CA PHE A 453 -16.87 -12.02 11.92
C PHE A 453 -15.81 -11.72 12.98
N TYR A 454 -15.34 -12.80 13.62
CA TYR A 454 -14.21 -12.78 14.55
C TYR A 454 -13.05 -11.98 13.97
N CYS A 455 -12.46 -11.07 14.76
CA CYS A 455 -11.09 -10.62 14.50
C CYS A 455 -10.21 -11.87 14.47
N ILE A 456 -9.62 -12.17 13.31
CA ILE A 456 -8.79 -13.36 13.15
C ILE A 456 -7.63 -13.26 14.16
N LYS A 457 -7.64 -14.11 15.19
CA LYS A 457 -6.50 -14.35 16.10
C LYS A 457 -5.37 -14.99 15.29
N LYS A 458 -4.65 -14.21 14.48
CA LYS A 458 -3.30 -14.56 14.04
C LYS A 458 -2.32 -13.84 14.96
N GLY A 459 -1.42 -14.65 15.54
CA GLY A 459 -0.53 -14.26 16.62
C GLY A 459 0.36 -13.07 16.31
N GLU A 460 0.74 -12.41 17.41
CA GLU A 460 1.55 -11.19 17.54
C GLU A 460 0.85 -9.94 16.99
N ASP A 461 0.53 -9.01 17.91
CA ASP A 461 0.20 -7.61 17.61
C ASP A 461 1.41 -6.95 16.90
N CYS A 462 1.62 -7.27 15.64
CA CYS A 462 2.64 -6.62 14.83
C CYS A 462 2.25 -5.16 14.66
N VAL A 463 3.15 -4.26 15.09
CA VAL A 463 2.97 -2.82 14.94
C VAL A 463 2.79 -2.50 13.46
N THR A 464 1.73 -1.77 13.10
CA THR A 464 1.47 -1.37 11.70
C THR A 464 1.96 0.05 11.42
N ASN A 465 2.58 0.21 10.25
CA ASN A 465 2.92 1.51 9.68
C ASN A 465 1.77 2.13 8.85
N CYS A 466 0.70 1.39 8.57
CA CYS A 466 -0.47 1.87 7.84
C CYS A 466 -1.66 0.96 8.15
N TRP A 467 -2.43 1.29 9.19
CA TRP A 467 -3.53 0.43 9.66
C TRP A 467 -4.63 0.18 8.61
N PRO A 468 -4.94 1.09 7.65
CA PRO A 468 -5.88 0.77 6.59
C PRO A 468 -5.36 -0.32 5.64
N LYS A 469 -4.06 -0.29 5.31
CA LYS A 469 -3.43 -1.29 4.46
C LYS A 469 -3.30 -2.64 5.18
N ASP A 470 -2.97 -2.62 6.47
CA ASP A 470 -2.60 -3.85 7.16
C ASP A 470 -3.79 -4.47 7.92
N TRP A 471 -4.61 -3.69 8.61
CA TRP A 471 -5.72 -4.23 9.41
C TRP A 471 -7.03 -4.32 8.62
N LEU A 472 -7.50 -3.21 8.00
CA LEU A 472 -8.77 -3.24 7.25
C LEU A 472 -8.73 -4.23 6.08
N ALA A 473 -7.62 -4.29 5.35
CA ALA A 473 -7.44 -5.23 4.26
C ALA A 473 -7.50 -6.70 4.70
N GLN A 474 -7.06 -7.01 5.93
CA GLN A 474 -7.11 -8.37 6.48
C GLN A 474 -8.49 -8.72 7.02
N ASP A 475 -9.21 -7.71 7.54
CA ASP A 475 -10.52 -7.90 8.17
C ASP A 475 -11.67 -7.85 7.16
N CYS A 476 -11.41 -7.39 5.94
CA CYS A 476 -12.37 -7.39 4.85
C CYS A 476 -11.70 -7.43 3.45
N ASP A 477 -11.77 -8.60 2.79
CA ASP A 477 -11.13 -8.87 1.49
C ASP A 477 -11.85 -8.23 0.27
N TYR A 478 -13.07 -7.70 0.45
CA TYR A 478 -13.89 -7.13 -0.63
C TYR A 478 -13.75 -5.60 -0.78
N LEU A 479 -12.67 -5.03 -0.23
CA LEU A 479 -12.47 -3.58 -0.23
C LEU A 479 -11.53 -3.14 -1.34
N ARG A 480 -11.74 -1.91 -1.83
CA ARG A 480 -10.69 -1.12 -2.46
C ARG A 480 -10.42 0.08 -1.58
N ILE A 481 -9.22 0.12 -1.02
CA ILE A 481 -8.80 1.16 -0.09
C ILE A 481 -7.86 2.11 -0.83
N ILE A 482 -8.24 3.39 -0.88
CA ILE A 482 -7.49 4.43 -1.57
C ILE A 482 -7.08 5.50 -0.56
N GLY A 483 -5.78 5.75 -0.45
CA GLY A 483 -5.24 6.90 0.26
C GLY A 483 -5.09 8.09 -0.68
N VAL A 484 -5.52 9.26 -0.24
CA VAL A 484 -5.44 10.52 -1.00
C VAL A 484 -4.45 11.45 -0.33
N ASN A 485 -3.47 11.93 -1.09
CA ASN A 485 -2.67 13.09 -0.74
C ASN A 485 -3.15 14.33 -1.48
N TYR A 486 -2.98 15.49 -0.89
CA TYR A 486 -3.19 16.77 -1.57
C TYR A 486 -2.20 17.81 -1.03
N GLU A 487 -1.98 18.88 -1.79
CA GLU A 487 -1.06 19.93 -1.35
C GLU A 487 -1.59 20.60 -0.08
N THR A 488 -0.81 20.50 1.00
CA THR A 488 -1.10 21.18 2.26
C THR A 488 0.14 21.96 2.69
N ASN A 489 0.08 23.28 2.62
CA ASN A 489 1.11 24.13 3.21
C ASN A 489 0.56 24.72 4.50
N LEU A 490 1.27 24.56 5.62
CA LEU A 490 0.97 25.32 6.84
C LEU A 490 1.60 26.71 6.82
N SER A 491 2.64 26.89 6.02
CA SER A 491 3.44 28.09 6.06
C SER A 491 4.06 28.41 4.71
N LEU A 492 3.95 29.69 4.30
CA LEU A 492 4.59 30.27 3.11
C LEU A 492 6.13 30.29 3.20
N TRP A 493 6.72 29.77 4.28
CA TRP A 493 8.17 29.75 4.49
C TRP A 493 8.90 28.66 3.69
N THR A 494 8.18 27.74 3.04
CA THR A 494 8.78 26.87 2.01
C THR A 494 8.64 27.50 0.64
N PRO A 495 9.69 27.48 -0.19
CA PRO A 495 9.59 27.97 -1.56
C PRO A 495 8.50 27.18 -2.29
N ILE A 496 7.41 27.86 -2.61
CA ILE A 496 6.35 27.35 -3.47
C ILE A 496 6.92 27.33 -4.89
N CYS A 497 6.73 26.23 -5.62
CA CYS A 497 7.17 26.22 -6.99
C CYS A 497 6.37 27.26 -7.79
N PRO A 498 6.99 28.16 -8.60
CA PRO A 498 6.24 29.16 -9.36
C PRO A 498 5.19 28.55 -10.30
N ASP A 499 5.39 27.30 -10.72
CA ASP A 499 4.45 26.55 -11.56
C ASP A 499 3.30 25.90 -10.73
N GLU A 500 3.48 25.73 -9.42
CA GLU A 500 2.44 25.21 -8.52
C GLU A 500 1.73 26.38 -7.80
N LYS A 501 0.50 26.68 -8.21
CA LYS A 501 -0.33 27.70 -7.55
C LYS A 501 -0.75 27.22 -6.16
N VAL A 502 -0.76 28.12 -5.17
CA VAL A 502 -1.42 27.86 -3.88
C VAL A 502 -2.91 27.65 -4.15
N LYS A 503 -3.39 26.43 -3.88
CA LYS A 503 -4.76 26.04 -4.18
C LYS A 503 -5.70 26.45 -3.05
N THR A 504 -6.95 26.70 -3.38
CA THR A 504 -8.07 26.88 -2.45
C THR A 504 -8.67 25.53 -2.05
N LEU A 505 -9.54 25.51 -1.04
CA LEU A 505 -10.36 24.33 -0.71
C LEU A 505 -11.17 23.83 -1.92
N GLU A 506 -11.67 24.76 -2.74
CA GLU A 506 -12.48 24.45 -3.91
C GLU A 506 -11.67 23.76 -5.01
N GLU A 507 -10.51 24.30 -5.38
CA GLU A 507 -9.64 23.70 -6.40
C GLU A 507 -9.14 22.33 -5.96
N ARG A 508 -8.83 22.14 -4.67
CA ARG A 508 -8.49 20.81 -4.14
C ARG A 508 -9.63 19.81 -4.28
N SER A 509 -10.87 20.26 -4.06
CA SER A 509 -12.03 19.38 -4.24
C SER A 509 -12.25 19.03 -5.72
N ASP A 510 -12.01 19.95 -6.65
CA ASP A 510 -12.13 19.70 -8.09
C ASP A 510 -11.09 18.70 -8.57
N GLU A 511 -9.82 18.90 -8.21
CA GLU A 511 -8.75 17.95 -8.53
C GLU A 511 -9.02 16.57 -7.96
N LEU A 512 -9.56 16.50 -6.74
CA LEU A 512 -9.88 15.23 -6.12
C LEU A 512 -11.04 14.52 -6.85
N ILE A 513 -12.06 15.25 -7.30
CA ILE A 513 -13.16 14.70 -8.11
C ILE A 513 -12.61 14.07 -9.39
N GLU A 514 -11.81 14.83 -10.15
CA GLU A 514 -11.26 14.37 -11.42
C GLU A 514 -10.40 13.11 -11.25
N GLN A 515 -9.49 13.12 -10.27
CA GLN A 515 -8.60 11.99 -9.99
C GLN A 515 -9.37 10.73 -9.57
N LEU A 516 -10.35 10.87 -8.68
CA LEU A 516 -11.14 9.73 -8.18
C LEU A 516 -12.07 9.19 -9.27
N ALA A 517 -12.66 10.06 -10.08
CA ALA A 517 -13.44 9.65 -11.26
C ALA A 517 -12.55 8.85 -12.24
N GLN A 518 -11.33 9.29 -12.51
CA GLN A 518 -10.43 8.56 -13.44
C GLN A 518 -10.15 7.12 -13.01
N VAL A 519 -10.04 6.87 -11.69
CA VAL A 519 -9.86 5.50 -11.15
C VAL A 519 -11.18 4.76 -10.91
N GLY A 520 -12.31 5.33 -11.34
CA GLY A 520 -13.63 4.70 -11.28
C GLY A 520 -14.26 4.67 -9.88
N VAL A 521 -13.87 5.58 -8.98
CA VAL A 521 -14.64 5.83 -7.75
C VAL A 521 -15.99 6.45 -8.13
N GLY A 522 -17.04 6.06 -7.43
CA GLY A 522 -18.43 6.37 -7.81
C GLY A 522 -19.10 5.23 -8.58
N LYS A 523 -18.39 4.18 -9.01
CA LYS A 523 -19.01 2.98 -9.61
C LYS A 523 -19.51 1.96 -8.58
N ARG A 524 -19.12 2.12 -7.32
CA ARG A 524 -19.41 1.24 -6.19
C ARG A 524 -19.79 2.09 -4.97
N PRO A 525 -20.44 1.51 -3.95
CA PRO A 525 -20.63 2.17 -2.67
C PRO A 525 -19.31 2.73 -2.11
N ILE A 526 -19.38 3.94 -1.55
CA ILE A 526 -18.22 4.66 -1.01
C ILE A 526 -18.39 4.88 0.49
N VAL A 527 -17.33 4.59 1.23
CA VAL A 527 -17.13 5.04 2.61
C VAL A 527 -15.94 6.00 2.66
N TRP A 528 -16.18 7.22 3.11
CA TRP A 528 -15.11 8.21 3.30
C TRP A 528 -14.57 8.15 4.72
N VAL A 529 -13.26 8.13 4.88
CA VAL A 529 -12.60 8.25 6.18
C VAL A 529 -11.70 9.47 6.13
N THR A 530 -12.02 10.47 6.95
CA THR A 530 -11.43 11.80 6.80
C THR A 530 -10.86 12.31 8.11
N HIS A 531 -9.80 13.09 8.02
CA HIS A 531 -9.19 13.76 9.19
C HIS A 531 -9.10 15.26 8.94
N SER A 532 -9.50 16.06 9.93
CA SER A 532 -9.36 17.52 9.90
C SER A 532 -9.87 18.14 8.59
N MET A 533 -9.06 18.96 7.90
CA MET A 533 -9.38 19.61 6.63
C MET A 533 -9.85 18.62 5.54
N GLY A 534 -9.40 17.37 5.55
CA GLY A 534 -9.84 16.35 4.59
C GLY A 534 -11.36 16.14 4.61
N GLY A 535 -12.00 16.28 5.78
CA GLY A 535 -13.45 16.18 5.90
C GLY A 535 -14.18 17.35 5.24
N LEU A 536 -13.58 18.55 5.22
CA LEU A 536 -14.13 19.72 4.53
C LEU A 536 -14.00 19.59 3.01
N ILE A 537 -12.89 19.05 2.53
CA ILE A 537 -12.69 18.72 1.10
C ILE A 537 -13.77 17.75 0.65
N VAL A 538 -14.01 16.68 1.41
CA VAL A 538 -15.06 15.69 1.08
C VAL A 538 -16.45 16.31 1.11
N LYS A 539 -16.78 17.19 2.07
CA LYS A 539 -18.06 17.92 2.06
C LYS A 539 -18.22 18.78 0.80
N ARG A 540 -17.20 19.57 0.42
CA ARG A 540 -17.25 20.40 -0.80
C ARG A 540 -17.39 19.52 -2.05
N LEU A 541 -16.64 18.42 -2.09
CA LEU A 541 -16.72 17.42 -3.16
C LEU A 541 -18.14 16.88 -3.31
N LEU A 542 -18.80 16.49 -2.22
CA LEU A 542 -20.16 15.95 -2.28
C LEU A 542 -21.20 17.00 -2.71
N ASN A 543 -21.04 18.26 -2.28
CA ASN A 543 -21.87 19.37 -2.75
C ASN A 543 -21.77 19.51 -4.27
N LYS A 544 -20.55 19.66 -4.79
CA LYS A 544 -20.28 19.75 -6.24
C LYS A 544 -20.75 18.51 -7.00
N ALA A 545 -20.50 17.32 -6.46
CA ALA A 545 -20.90 16.07 -7.08
C ALA A 545 -22.43 15.96 -7.22
N SER A 546 -23.19 16.38 -6.21
CA SER A 546 -24.66 16.33 -6.25
C SER A 546 -25.28 17.22 -7.34
N GLU A 547 -24.58 18.28 -7.73
CA GLU A 547 -25.00 19.27 -8.73
C GLU A 547 -24.43 18.99 -10.12
N SER A 548 -23.51 18.04 -10.24
CA SER A 548 -22.85 17.73 -11.51
C SER A 548 -23.81 17.10 -12.52
N ASN A 549 -23.64 17.49 -13.79
CA ASN A 549 -24.30 16.86 -14.93
C ASN A 549 -23.55 15.62 -15.42
N ASP A 550 -22.29 15.44 -15.03
CA ASP A 550 -21.53 14.23 -15.29
C ASP A 550 -22.02 13.11 -14.37
N GLU A 551 -22.59 12.06 -14.96
CA GLU A 551 -23.16 10.92 -14.23
C GLU A 551 -22.13 10.23 -13.34
N GLN A 552 -20.88 10.12 -13.78
CA GLN A 552 -19.83 9.48 -13.00
C GLN A 552 -19.51 10.29 -11.74
N ILE A 553 -19.40 11.61 -11.88
CA ILE A 553 -19.18 12.52 -10.75
C ILE A 553 -20.40 12.50 -9.82
N LYS A 554 -21.61 12.58 -10.39
CA LYS A 554 -22.86 12.53 -9.62
C LYS A 554 -23.02 11.23 -8.84
N ASN A 555 -22.55 10.11 -9.40
CA ASN A 555 -22.53 8.82 -8.73
C ASN A 555 -21.57 8.79 -7.53
N MET A 556 -20.57 9.67 -7.43
CA MET A 556 -19.79 9.80 -6.20
C MET A 556 -20.67 10.24 -5.02
N PHE A 557 -21.62 11.15 -5.25
CA PHE A 557 -22.62 11.50 -4.24
C PHE A 557 -23.63 10.37 -4.03
N GLY A 558 -24.25 9.85 -5.11
CA GLY A 558 -25.30 8.83 -5.01
C GLY A 558 -24.84 7.49 -4.43
N ASN A 559 -23.56 7.14 -4.58
CA ASN A 559 -22.98 5.93 -4.02
C ASN A 559 -22.26 6.15 -2.69
N THR A 560 -22.18 7.37 -2.16
CA THR A 560 -21.68 7.57 -0.80
C THR A 560 -22.67 7.01 0.21
N LYS A 561 -22.25 6.00 0.99
CA LYS A 561 -23.09 5.33 2.00
C LYS A 561 -22.66 5.64 3.43
N GLY A 562 -21.38 5.94 3.64
CA GLY A 562 -20.83 6.25 4.95
C GLY A 562 -19.74 7.32 4.93
N ILE A 563 -19.65 8.09 6.02
CA ILE A 563 -18.58 9.08 6.23
C ILE A 563 -18.12 9.01 7.68
N VAL A 564 -16.81 8.96 7.87
CA VAL A 564 -16.14 9.05 9.17
C VAL A 564 -15.34 10.34 9.23
N PHE A 565 -15.61 11.17 10.24
CA PHE A 565 -14.88 12.40 10.51
C PHE A 565 -14.02 12.26 11.76
N TYR A 566 -12.71 12.42 11.62
CA TYR A 566 -11.76 12.56 12.73
C TYR A 566 -11.37 14.04 12.91
N SER A 567 -11.88 14.68 13.96
CA SER A 567 -11.63 16.09 14.31
C SER A 567 -11.75 17.04 13.11
N THR A 568 -12.84 16.94 12.33
CA THR A 568 -13.11 17.88 11.22
C THR A 568 -13.77 19.14 11.74
N PRO A 569 -13.20 20.35 11.53
CA PRO A 569 -13.79 21.60 12.02
C PRO A 569 -14.94 22.06 11.12
N HIS A 570 -16.13 21.49 11.29
CA HIS A 570 -17.26 21.65 10.37
C HIS A 570 -17.76 23.09 10.21
N VAL A 571 -17.62 23.92 11.24
CA VAL A 571 -17.96 25.36 11.22
C VAL A 571 -16.71 26.26 11.35
N GLY A 572 -15.53 25.69 11.04
CA GLY A 572 -14.21 26.30 11.25
C GLY A 572 -13.76 26.26 12.71
N SER A 573 -12.49 26.57 12.99
CA SER A 573 -11.93 26.42 14.34
C SER A 573 -11.46 27.75 14.95
N SER A 574 -11.51 27.85 16.28
CA SER A 574 -11.05 29.00 17.07
C SER A 574 -9.53 29.22 17.03
N VAL A 575 -8.77 28.41 16.28
CA VAL A 575 -7.35 28.67 15.96
C VAL A 575 -7.14 30.10 15.43
N ALA A 576 -8.17 30.73 14.87
CA ALA A 576 -8.17 32.08 14.33
C ALA A 576 -8.16 33.24 15.35
N LYS A 577 -8.24 33.00 16.67
CA LYS A 577 -8.36 34.06 17.70
C LYS A 577 -7.03 34.53 18.31
N PHE A 578 -5.89 34.20 17.71
CA PHE A 578 -4.58 34.60 18.23
C PHE A 578 -4.23 36.07 17.92
N ASN A 579 -3.49 36.70 18.83
CA ASN A 579 -2.99 38.07 18.67
C ASN A 579 -1.90 38.15 17.57
N GLN A 580 -1.71 39.33 16.95
CA GLN A 580 -0.78 39.53 15.83
C GLN A 580 0.63 38.97 16.07
N ALA A 581 1.13 39.00 17.31
CA ALA A 581 2.47 38.49 17.65
C ALA A 581 2.60 36.95 17.59
N SER A 582 1.54 36.20 17.93
CA SER A 582 1.54 34.72 17.84
C SER A 582 1.13 34.22 16.46
N ALA A 583 0.35 35.01 15.70
CA ALA A 583 0.05 34.77 14.29
C ALA A 583 1.34 34.78 13.43
N LEU A 584 2.28 35.69 13.69
CA LEU A 584 3.55 35.76 12.95
C LEU A 584 4.43 34.50 13.07
N VAL A 585 4.27 33.71 14.13
CA VAL A 585 5.09 32.51 14.41
C VAL A 585 4.42 31.23 13.91
N ILE A 586 3.08 31.20 13.86
CA ILE A 586 2.30 29.97 13.60
C ILE A 586 1.54 30.04 12.25
N TRP A 587 1.30 31.23 11.69
CA TRP A 587 0.30 31.46 10.64
C TRP A 587 0.79 32.30 9.44
N PRO A 588 1.17 31.65 8.33
CA PRO A 588 1.24 32.36 7.04
C PRO A 588 0.43 31.75 5.89
N SER A 589 -0.19 30.57 5.99
CA SER A 589 -0.78 29.91 4.79
C SER A 589 -2.25 30.26 4.51
N VAL A 590 -2.61 30.30 3.22
CA VAL A 590 -3.98 30.55 2.72
C VAL A 590 -4.96 29.50 3.25
N GLU A 591 -4.49 28.26 3.34
CA GLU A 591 -5.23 27.10 3.84
C GLU A 591 -5.72 27.30 5.27
N VAL A 592 -4.95 27.97 6.12
CA VAL A 592 -5.33 28.20 7.52
C VAL A 592 -6.26 29.42 7.62
N GLN A 593 -6.14 30.38 6.70
CA GLN A 593 -7.08 31.51 6.59
C GLN A 593 -8.48 31.06 6.12
N GLU A 594 -8.58 30.09 5.22
CA GLU A 594 -9.88 29.49 4.81
C GLU A 594 -10.57 28.73 5.95
N LEU A 595 -9.79 28.24 6.94
CA LEU A 595 -10.27 27.45 8.08
C LEU A 595 -10.74 28.28 9.28
N GLN A 596 -10.81 29.61 9.14
CA GLN A 596 -11.29 30.50 10.20
C GLN A 596 -12.73 30.18 10.62
N LYS A 597 -12.97 30.15 11.94
CA LYS A 597 -14.32 29.96 12.51
C LYS A 597 -15.28 30.97 11.91
N HIS A 598 -16.44 30.49 11.44
CA HIS A 598 -17.49 31.28 10.77
C HIS A 598 -17.13 31.88 9.41
N SER A 599 -16.14 31.32 8.70
CA SER A 599 -15.97 31.62 7.27
C SER A 599 -17.28 31.36 6.50
N PRO A 600 -17.81 32.33 5.72
CA PRO A 600 -19.05 32.16 4.96
C PRO A 600 -19.03 30.94 4.05
N LEU A 601 -17.86 30.64 3.46
CA LEU A 601 -17.66 29.47 2.60
C LEU A 601 -17.85 28.17 3.39
N LEU A 602 -17.26 28.05 4.59
CA LEU A 602 -17.38 26.83 5.39
C LEU A 602 -18.82 26.59 5.89
N LEU A 603 -19.50 27.68 6.28
CA LEU A 603 -20.90 27.61 6.70
C LEU A 603 -21.80 27.20 5.54
N ASP A 604 -21.59 27.75 4.34
CA ASP A 604 -22.31 27.35 3.13
C ASP A 604 -22.05 25.87 2.80
N ILE A 605 -20.79 25.43 2.79
CA ILE A 605 -20.43 24.02 2.57
C ILE A 605 -21.15 23.13 3.57
N HIS A 606 -21.14 23.50 4.85
CA HIS A 606 -21.76 22.69 5.90
C HIS A 606 -23.28 22.63 5.77
N GLN A 607 -23.94 23.77 5.52
CA GLN A 607 -25.39 23.84 5.37
C GLN A 607 -25.86 23.03 4.16
N ASN A 608 -25.21 23.20 3.01
CA ASN A 608 -25.49 22.43 1.80
C ASN A 608 -25.29 20.93 2.04
N PHE A 609 -24.24 20.54 2.75
CA PHE A 609 -24.02 19.13 3.13
C PHE A 609 -25.15 18.57 4.02
N LEU A 610 -25.66 19.33 4.99
CA LEU A 610 -26.81 18.90 5.80
C LEU A 610 -28.08 18.74 4.97
N GLU A 611 -28.29 19.59 3.96
CA GLU A 611 -29.40 19.45 3.02
C GLU A 611 -29.28 18.21 2.14
N LEU A 612 -28.05 17.88 1.71
CA LEU A 612 -27.78 16.64 1.00
C LEU A 612 -28.07 15.40 1.84
N LEU A 613 -27.71 15.40 3.13
CA LEU A 613 -28.02 14.28 4.03
C LEU A 613 -29.53 14.08 4.25
N LYS A 614 -30.34 15.14 4.14
CA LYS A 614 -31.81 15.02 4.15
C LYS A 614 -32.34 14.34 2.89
N LYS A 615 -31.73 14.62 1.73
CA LYS A 615 -32.13 14.06 0.42
C LYS A 615 -31.64 12.62 0.24
N HIS A 616 -30.40 12.35 0.65
CA HIS A 616 -29.76 11.04 0.55
C HIS A 616 -29.11 10.71 1.91
N PRO A 617 -29.84 10.02 2.80
CA PRO A 617 -29.31 9.64 4.12
C PRO A 617 -28.04 8.80 4.00
N MET A 618 -27.03 9.17 4.79
CA MET A 618 -25.73 8.48 4.86
C MET A 618 -25.41 8.17 6.33
N LYS A 619 -24.72 7.07 6.60
CA LYS A 619 -24.23 6.76 7.95
C LYS A 619 -23.03 7.65 8.26
N VAL A 620 -23.15 8.56 9.23
CA VAL A 620 -22.08 9.49 9.62
C VAL A 620 -21.60 9.18 11.03
N ILE A 621 -20.29 8.98 11.20
CA ILE A 621 -19.63 8.78 12.49
C ILE A 621 -18.60 9.90 12.67
N THR A 622 -18.66 10.59 13.79
CA THR A 622 -17.76 11.69 14.11
C THR A 622 -17.03 11.42 15.42
N PHE A 623 -15.70 11.49 15.37
CA PHE A 623 -14.81 11.52 16.52
C PHE A 623 -14.22 12.92 16.66
N VAL A 624 -14.27 13.50 17.86
CA VAL A 624 -13.67 14.80 18.16
C VAL A 624 -12.70 14.68 19.33
N GLU A 625 -11.58 15.34 19.20
CA GLU A 625 -10.55 15.43 20.23
C GLU A 625 -11.03 16.19 21.47
N THR A 626 -10.45 15.85 22.62
CA THR A 626 -10.62 16.63 23.85
C THR A 626 -9.30 17.03 24.49
N GLU A 627 -8.16 16.45 24.06
CA GLU A 627 -6.85 16.79 24.60
C GLU A 627 -6.11 17.76 23.66
N PRO A 628 -5.39 18.76 24.20
CA PRO A 628 -4.67 19.73 23.39
C PRO A 628 -3.42 19.11 22.74
N THR A 629 -3.19 19.47 21.48
CA THR A 629 -1.97 19.12 20.74
C THR A 629 -0.83 20.08 21.09
N ILE A 630 0.41 19.58 21.15
CA ILE A 630 1.59 20.43 21.40
C ILE A 630 2.07 21.05 20.07
N VAL A 631 2.07 22.38 20.00
CA VAL A 631 2.50 23.17 18.83
C VAL A 631 3.80 23.91 19.18
N SER A 632 4.79 23.84 18.28
CA SER A 632 6.09 24.57 18.33
C SER A 632 7.14 24.04 19.33
N ALA A 633 8.41 24.45 19.12
CA ALA A 633 9.53 24.22 20.02
C ALA A 633 9.30 24.80 21.44
N MET A 634 8.43 25.80 21.55
CA MET A 634 8.00 26.41 22.81
C MET A 634 6.95 25.58 23.59
N LYS A 635 6.53 24.41 23.05
CA LYS A 635 5.59 23.46 23.68
C LYS A 635 4.22 24.05 24.06
N PHE A 636 3.66 24.95 23.25
CA PHE A 636 2.32 25.47 23.49
C PHE A 636 1.27 24.37 23.31
N LYS A 637 0.39 24.19 24.30
CA LYS A 637 -0.74 23.26 24.21
C LYS A 637 -1.93 23.96 23.57
N PHE A 638 -2.49 23.39 22.52
CA PHE A 638 -3.57 23.98 21.75
C PHE A 638 -4.58 22.93 21.30
N LEU A 639 -5.87 23.12 21.61
CA LEU A 639 -6.96 22.30 21.10
C LEU A 639 -7.29 22.76 19.67
N VAL A 640 -7.05 21.90 18.69
CA VAL A 640 -7.12 22.23 17.27
C VAL A 640 -8.56 22.36 16.80
N VAL A 641 -9.46 21.51 17.29
CA VAL A 641 -10.88 21.54 16.98
C VAL A 641 -11.68 21.43 18.27
N GLU A 642 -12.40 22.50 18.58
CA GLU A 642 -13.31 22.53 19.73
C GLU A 642 -14.50 21.57 19.50
N PRO A 643 -15.04 20.90 20.54
CA PRO A 643 -16.19 19.99 20.44
C PRO A 643 -17.42 20.57 19.71
N ASP A 644 -17.71 21.85 19.91
CA ASP A 644 -18.80 22.56 19.22
C ASP A 644 -18.56 22.69 17.71
N SER A 645 -17.30 22.89 17.31
CA SER A 645 -16.89 22.96 15.90
C SER A 645 -16.83 21.58 15.24
N GLY A 646 -16.39 20.58 15.99
CA GLY A 646 -16.22 19.22 15.51
C GLY A 646 -17.53 18.45 15.34
N ASN A 647 -18.62 18.89 15.96
CA ASN A 647 -19.92 18.24 15.85
C ASN A 647 -20.69 18.71 14.59
N PRO A 648 -20.98 17.83 13.61
CA PRO A 648 -21.74 18.22 12.41
C PRO A 648 -23.25 18.39 12.67
N GLY A 649 -23.75 18.06 13.86
CA GLY A 649 -25.19 18.08 14.15
C GLY A 649 -25.99 16.95 13.46
N TYR A 650 -25.32 15.91 12.96
CA TYR A 650 -25.94 14.76 12.30
C TYR A 650 -25.09 13.49 12.50
N GLY A 651 -25.76 12.35 12.68
CA GLY A 651 -25.11 11.06 12.84
C GLY A 651 -24.61 10.80 14.27
N GLU A 652 -23.71 9.84 14.40
CA GLU A 652 -23.10 9.48 15.68
C GLU A 652 -21.94 10.42 16.02
N TYR A 653 -21.81 10.78 17.29
CA TYR A 653 -20.82 11.75 17.75
C TYR A 653 -20.15 11.28 19.05
N TYR A 654 -18.82 11.32 19.07
CA TYR A 654 -17.99 10.83 20.17
C TYR A 654 -16.87 11.82 20.48
N GLU A 655 -16.76 12.19 21.75
CA GLU A 655 -15.60 12.92 22.29
C GLU A 655 -14.56 11.91 22.78
N ILE A 656 -13.34 11.98 22.26
CA ILE A 656 -12.27 11.00 22.50
C ILE A 656 -11.11 11.70 23.23
N PRO A 657 -10.60 11.14 24.35
CA PRO A 657 -9.52 11.74 25.16
C PRO A 657 -8.15 11.60 24.50
N LEU A 658 -8.01 12.18 23.30
CA LEU A 658 -6.82 12.16 22.46
C LEU A 658 -6.57 13.54 21.85
N ASP A 659 -5.33 13.75 21.38
CA ASP A 659 -4.91 14.93 20.64
C ASP A 659 -5.23 14.81 19.13
N HIS A 660 -5.04 15.91 18.40
CA HIS A 660 -5.43 16.03 16.98
C HIS A 660 -4.71 15.09 16.07
N LEU A 661 -3.44 14.81 16.39
CA LEU A 661 -2.57 13.98 15.58
C LEU A 661 -2.76 12.49 15.91
N GLY A 662 -3.19 12.17 17.14
CA GLY A 662 -3.40 10.82 17.64
C GLY A 662 -4.81 10.28 17.43
N ILE A 663 -5.82 11.13 17.28
CA ILE A 663 -7.22 10.70 17.15
C ILE A 663 -7.51 9.85 15.90
N CYS A 664 -6.71 9.98 14.83
CA CYS A 664 -6.83 9.17 13.61
C CYS A 664 -5.88 7.94 13.60
N LYS A 665 -5.25 7.65 14.74
CA LYS A 665 -4.22 6.62 14.93
C LYS A 665 -4.67 5.63 16.01
N PRO A 666 -5.55 4.68 15.68
CA PRO A 666 -6.04 3.70 16.63
C PRO A 666 -4.86 2.97 17.30
N ALA A 667 -4.95 2.77 18.61
CA ALA A 667 -3.86 2.16 19.37
C ALA A 667 -3.66 0.66 19.06
N SER A 668 -4.73 -0.04 18.68
CA SER A 668 -4.74 -1.44 18.27
C SER A 668 -5.98 -1.76 17.43
N ARG A 669 -6.09 -3.00 16.95
CA ARG A 669 -7.30 -3.52 16.32
C ARG A 669 -8.50 -3.57 17.28
N TYR A 670 -8.28 -3.49 18.59
CA TYR A 670 -9.35 -3.44 19.61
C TYR A 670 -9.69 -2.00 20.04
N SER A 671 -9.13 -1.00 19.38
CA SER A 671 -9.48 0.40 19.60
C SER A 671 -10.93 0.68 19.19
N PHE A 672 -11.64 1.47 20.00
CA PHE A 672 -12.99 1.92 19.70
C PHE A 672 -13.08 2.57 18.32
N LEU A 673 -12.09 3.40 17.98
CA LEU A 673 -12.00 4.13 16.72
C LEU A 673 -11.99 3.16 15.52
N TYR A 674 -11.10 2.16 15.58
CA TYR A 674 -10.96 1.17 14.52
C TYR A 674 -12.23 0.32 14.39
N GLN A 675 -12.76 -0.17 15.53
CA GLN A 675 -13.94 -1.02 15.53
C GLN A 675 -15.16 -0.31 14.93
N LYS A 676 -15.41 0.96 15.27
CA LYS A 676 -16.51 1.73 14.68
C LYS A 676 -16.36 1.91 13.17
N VAL A 677 -15.14 2.16 12.67
CA VAL A 677 -14.88 2.23 11.22
C VAL A 677 -15.15 0.88 10.55
N LEU A 678 -14.66 -0.22 11.14
CA LEU A 678 -14.85 -1.56 10.61
C LEU A 678 -16.34 -1.95 10.54
N HIS A 679 -17.10 -1.65 11.59
CA HIS A 679 -18.55 -1.90 11.64
C HIS A 679 -19.28 -1.13 10.55
N LEU A 680 -19.01 0.16 10.38
CA LEU A 680 -19.61 0.96 9.31
C LEU A 680 -19.35 0.35 7.92
N ILE A 681 -18.13 -0.11 7.65
CA ILE A 681 -17.77 -0.71 6.37
C ILE A 681 -18.51 -2.03 6.15
N LYS A 682 -18.55 -2.91 7.16
CA LYS A 682 -19.25 -4.20 7.11
C LYS A 682 -20.76 -4.02 6.92
N ASP A 683 -21.34 -3.07 7.63
CA ASP A 683 -22.74 -2.66 7.49
C ASP A 683 -23.06 -2.31 6.03
N VAL A 684 -22.24 -1.46 5.40
CA VAL A 684 -22.42 -1.08 3.99
C VAL A 684 -22.29 -2.28 3.06
N LEU A 685 -21.42 -3.25 3.36
CA LEU A 685 -21.32 -4.50 2.60
C LEU A 685 -22.56 -5.39 2.76
N THR A 686 -23.06 -5.57 3.97
CA THR A 686 -24.26 -6.40 4.23
C THR A 686 -25.52 -5.81 3.59
N ASP A 687 -25.66 -4.47 3.60
CA ASP A 687 -26.75 -3.75 2.93
C ASP A 687 -26.75 -3.98 1.41
N MET A 688 -25.61 -4.37 0.82
CA MET A 688 -25.48 -4.72 -0.60
C MET A 688 -25.86 -6.17 -0.88
N GLU A 689 -25.44 -7.11 -0.03
CA GLU A 689 -25.80 -8.53 -0.17
C GLU A 689 -27.31 -8.76 -0.09
N TYR A 690 -28.03 -7.96 0.69
CA TYR A 690 -29.49 -8.05 0.83
C TYR A 690 -30.28 -7.40 -0.33
N LYS A 691 -29.60 -6.65 -1.20
CA LYS A 691 -30.22 -5.94 -2.35
C LYS A 691 -29.97 -6.62 -3.70
N MET A 692 -29.08 -7.61 -3.75
CA MET A 692 -28.95 -8.56 -4.86
C MET A 692 -29.90 -9.75 -4.64
#